data_AF-A0A6P0EY17-F1
#
_entry.id   AF-A0A6P0EY17-F1
#
_cell.length_a   1.000
_cell.length_b   1.000
_cell.length_c   1.000
_cell.angle_alpha   90.00
_cell.angle_beta   90.00
_cell.angle_gamma   90.00
#
_symmetry.space_group_name_H-M   'P 1'
#
loop_
_entity.id
_entity.type
_entity.pdbx_description
1 polymer ?
#
loop_
_entity_poly.entity_id
_entity_poly.type
_entity_poly.pdbx_seq_one_letter_code
_entity_poly.pdbx_strand_id
1 'polypeptide(L)'
;MATLTSSLDDVLRTGSVHSVYQPIVELSTGNVVAYEALARGPQGPLQTPDALFAAARTAGRLAELDALCRSAALRGAVAARLGPPLTVFVNVEPEVLESAPLEDLLAIATTAPAGLRVVVEITERALATRPADLLRAVERVREVGWGIALDDVGAESMSLAFMPLLRPDVVKLDLRLVQQRPGPAVAEIMNAVNGYAERTGALVLAEGIEDEAHLATARALGASLGQGWHFGRPGATAVTDRAVSTLKLPAPVALDADVHGSPFGCLPAGTELRVAPKALLIELSKHLERQAMRLGETCVVASTFQEARHFTPATKLRYRDLVARTGFVCALGADLPLEPVPGLRGAHLDPADPVRGEWDVVVLSPHFSAALLARDLGDGGPDAQRRYEYALTYERTTVELAGISLVARVAAQPAPVPEVAAPPVQLPLAQSSLAGPTPEEPLLLRALAATTSGVTISDMTAPDQPLIYVNAAFEQLAGLSAAQVLGRNCRFLQGADTDPAMVSRMRSAINAGQEFRATVLNHRGPQREPWWNEIHLAPVTDARGTVVQYIGVQTDVTTRVNAERELLQERDRTRQHLARIEELAYTDPLTGLPNRRRLEERMETALWQARLDGGAVALLFLDLDGFKAVNDAHGHAAGDELLQTVADRLRGRLRRGDLLARLGGDEFLVGLLGLDRASALAEAERVAGDLRAVIEQPVPLAGTTVTVQVTIGIAVHPEDGDDFAPLLHRADARMYASKHPADR
;
A
#
# COMPACT_ATOMS: atom_id res chain seq x y z
N MET A 1 9.72 -27.51 -18.87
CA MET A 1 10.43 -26.26 -19.20
C MET A 1 10.89 -26.21 -20.66
N ALA A 2 11.68 -27.18 -21.16
CA ALA A 2 12.16 -27.18 -22.55
C ALA A 2 11.08 -27.01 -23.64
N THR A 3 9.90 -27.61 -23.45
CA THR A 3 8.74 -27.48 -24.37
C THR A 3 8.09 -26.09 -24.36
N LEU A 4 8.05 -25.41 -23.21
CA LEU A 4 7.49 -24.06 -23.10
C LEU A 4 8.46 -23.01 -23.66
N THR A 5 9.76 -23.18 -23.46
CA THR A 5 10.79 -22.33 -24.07
C THR A 5 10.77 -22.46 -25.60
N SER A 6 10.71 -23.69 -26.12
CA SER A 6 10.56 -23.95 -27.56
C SER A 6 9.28 -23.32 -28.13
N SER A 7 8.17 -23.37 -27.39
CA SER A 7 6.90 -22.75 -27.80
C SER A 7 6.98 -21.23 -27.80
N LEU A 8 7.67 -20.62 -26.82
CA LEU A 8 7.89 -19.17 -26.77
C LEU A 8 8.81 -18.71 -27.91
N ASP A 9 9.89 -19.43 -28.19
CA ASP A 9 10.79 -19.12 -29.30
C ASP A 9 10.04 -19.12 -30.64
N ASP A 10 9.14 -20.08 -30.84
CA ASP A 10 8.26 -20.09 -32.01
C ASP A 10 7.31 -18.90 -32.04
N VAL A 11 6.72 -18.50 -30.89
CA VAL A 11 5.87 -17.30 -30.80
C VAL A 11 6.64 -16.05 -31.19
N LEU A 12 7.82 -15.84 -30.61
CA LEU A 12 8.66 -14.66 -30.85
C LEU A 12 9.16 -14.63 -32.30
N ARG A 13 9.59 -15.78 -32.85
CA ARG A 13 10.08 -15.89 -34.23
C ARG A 13 8.98 -15.68 -35.27
N THR A 14 7.78 -16.18 -35.02
CA THR A 14 6.65 -16.09 -35.97
C THR A 14 5.80 -14.82 -35.77
N GLY A 15 5.95 -14.14 -34.64
CA GLY A 15 5.08 -13.04 -34.26
C GLY A 15 3.63 -13.46 -34.07
N SER A 16 3.36 -14.69 -33.62
CA SER A 16 2.01 -15.28 -33.53
C SER A 16 1.17 -14.79 -32.33
N VAL A 17 1.45 -13.58 -31.86
CA VAL A 17 0.63 -12.85 -30.88
C VAL A 17 -0.43 -12.03 -31.61
N HIS A 18 -1.64 -12.02 -31.08
CA HIS A 18 -2.72 -11.15 -31.57
C HIS A 18 -3.40 -10.45 -30.40
N SER A 19 -4.25 -9.46 -30.69
CA SER A 19 -5.02 -8.74 -29.69
C SER A 19 -6.52 -8.94 -29.91
N VAL A 20 -7.24 -9.11 -28.81
CA VAL A 20 -8.70 -8.96 -28.76
C VAL A 20 -9.03 -7.66 -28.04
N TYR A 21 -10.18 -7.08 -28.35
CA TYR A 21 -10.58 -5.75 -27.89
C TYR A 21 -11.82 -5.85 -27.03
N GLN A 22 -11.78 -5.26 -25.84
CA GLN A 22 -12.94 -5.17 -24.95
C GLN A 22 -13.45 -3.74 -24.86
N PRO A 23 -14.77 -3.50 -24.98
CA PRO A 23 -15.32 -2.14 -24.96
C PRO A 23 -15.25 -1.52 -23.56
N ILE A 24 -14.87 -0.25 -23.54
CA ILE A 24 -14.97 0.66 -22.39
C ILE A 24 -16.09 1.66 -22.70
N VAL A 25 -17.02 1.79 -21.77
CA VAL A 25 -18.21 2.63 -21.92
C VAL A 25 -18.20 3.82 -20.99
N GLU A 26 -18.81 4.92 -21.43
CA GLU A 26 -19.19 6.02 -20.56
C GLU A 26 -20.45 5.64 -19.78
N LEU A 27 -20.38 5.63 -18.45
CA LEU A 27 -21.44 5.09 -17.59
C LEU A 27 -22.71 5.93 -17.55
N SER A 28 -22.63 7.22 -17.93
CA SER A 28 -23.77 8.15 -17.96
C SER A 28 -24.63 7.98 -19.21
N THR A 29 -24.00 7.69 -20.36
CA THR A 29 -24.67 7.58 -21.67
C THR A 29 -24.81 6.14 -22.15
N GLY A 30 -23.96 5.23 -21.68
CA GLY A 30 -23.84 3.86 -22.17
C GLY A 30 -23.13 3.74 -23.51
N ASN A 31 -22.56 4.84 -24.03
CA ASN A 31 -21.81 4.87 -25.28
C ASN A 31 -20.45 4.21 -25.12
N VAL A 32 -19.99 3.51 -26.15
CA VAL A 32 -18.61 3.03 -26.21
C VAL A 32 -17.71 4.21 -26.56
N VAL A 33 -16.68 4.42 -25.75
CA VAL A 33 -15.72 5.53 -25.90
C VAL A 33 -14.30 5.05 -26.19
N ALA A 34 -13.99 3.81 -25.78
CA ALA A 34 -12.69 3.23 -25.98
C ALA A 34 -12.75 1.70 -26.04
N TYR A 35 -11.63 1.10 -26.41
CA TYR A 35 -11.40 -0.34 -26.33
C TYR A 35 -10.06 -0.62 -25.68
N GLU A 36 -10.02 -1.60 -24.76
CA GLU A 36 -8.76 -2.13 -24.25
C GLU A 36 -8.27 -3.27 -25.14
N ALA A 37 -7.00 -3.20 -25.56
CA ALA A 37 -6.33 -4.23 -26.30
C ALA A 37 -5.71 -5.28 -25.36
N LEU A 38 -6.24 -6.49 -25.40
CA LEU A 38 -5.82 -7.62 -24.57
C LEU A 38 -5.04 -8.62 -25.42
N ALA A 39 -3.76 -8.84 -25.09
CA ALA A 39 -2.88 -9.76 -25.80
C ALA A 39 -3.37 -11.22 -25.71
N ARG A 40 -3.17 -11.99 -26.77
CA ARG A 40 -3.46 -13.43 -26.83
C ARG A 40 -2.33 -14.12 -27.59
N GLY A 41 -1.82 -15.21 -27.01
CA GLY A 41 -0.88 -16.07 -27.71
C GLY A 41 -1.58 -17.00 -28.70
N PRO A 42 -0.81 -17.83 -29.41
CA PRO A 42 -1.37 -18.85 -30.28
C PRO A 42 -2.16 -19.89 -29.46
N GLN A 43 -3.09 -20.59 -30.12
CA GLN A 43 -3.83 -21.68 -29.47
C GLN A 43 -2.86 -22.71 -28.89
N GLY A 44 -3.07 -23.06 -27.62
CA GLY A 44 -2.19 -23.95 -26.87
C GLY A 44 -1.80 -23.42 -25.50
N PRO A 45 -0.69 -23.91 -24.91
CA PRO A 45 -0.29 -23.61 -23.52
C PRO A 45 0.00 -22.13 -23.24
N LEU A 46 0.36 -21.37 -24.28
CA LEU A 46 0.69 -19.94 -24.19
C LEU A 46 -0.44 -19.04 -24.71
N GLN A 47 -1.66 -19.55 -24.86
CA GLN A 47 -2.79 -18.77 -25.38
C GLN A 47 -3.19 -17.62 -24.45
N THR A 48 -3.15 -17.85 -23.13
CA THR A 48 -3.53 -16.84 -22.13
C THR A 48 -2.39 -15.84 -21.87
N PRO A 49 -2.71 -14.57 -21.58
CA PRO A 49 -1.70 -13.56 -21.23
C PRO A 49 -0.81 -14.02 -20.08
N ASP A 50 -1.39 -14.52 -18.98
CA ASP A 50 -0.64 -14.93 -17.80
C ASP A 50 0.42 -15.98 -18.11
N ALA A 51 0.06 -17.02 -18.86
CA ALA A 51 0.99 -18.08 -19.24
C ALA A 51 2.08 -17.56 -20.19
N LEU A 52 1.71 -16.72 -21.15
CA LEU A 52 2.61 -16.13 -22.14
C LEU A 52 3.66 -15.22 -21.47
N PHE A 53 3.23 -14.30 -20.61
CA PHE A 53 4.11 -13.37 -19.89
C PHE A 53 4.94 -14.08 -18.82
N ALA A 54 4.40 -15.09 -18.11
CA ALA A 54 5.19 -15.91 -17.19
C ALA A 54 6.31 -16.68 -17.90
N ALA A 55 6.04 -17.23 -19.08
CA ALA A 55 7.05 -17.90 -19.90
C ALA A 55 8.14 -16.92 -20.36
N ALA A 56 7.76 -15.72 -20.80
CA ALA A 56 8.72 -14.70 -21.24
C ALA A 56 9.60 -14.18 -20.09
N ARG A 57 9.05 -13.98 -18.89
CA ARG A 57 9.83 -13.63 -17.69
C ARG A 57 10.84 -14.71 -17.35
N THR A 58 10.40 -15.96 -17.32
CA THR A 58 11.27 -17.12 -17.04
C THR A 58 12.41 -17.25 -18.07
N ALA A 59 12.16 -16.87 -19.32
CA ALA A 59 13.15 -16.89 -20.39
C ALA A 59 14.02 -15.62 -20.46
N GLY A 60 13.72 -14.58 -19.68
CA GLY A 60 14.40 -13.28 -19.80
C GLY A 60 14.11 -12.54 -21.11
N ARG A 61 12.97 -12.83 -21.76
CA ARG A 61 12.58 -12.30 -23.08
C ARG A 61 11.33 -11.41 -23.01
N LEU A 62 11.05 -10.84 -21.84
CA LEU A 62 9.86 -10.02 -21.60
C LEU A 62 9.80 -8.80 -22.55
N ALA A 63 10.94 -8.15 -22.79
CA ALA A 63 11.01 -6.98 -23.67
C ALA A 63 10.60 -7.28 -25.11
N GLU A 64 11.02 -8.43 -25.65
CA GLU A 64 10.68 -8.85 -27.00
C GLU A 64 9.20 -9.21 -27.13
N LEU A 65 8.64 -9.91 -26.12
CA LEU A 65 7.22 -10.23 -26.10
C LEU A 65 6.37 -8.97 -26.01
N ASP A 66 6.69 -8.06 -25.09
CA ASP A 66 5.92 -6.83 -24.87
C ASP A 66 5.93 -5.94 -26.14
N ALA A 67 7.08 -5.81 -26.81
CA ALA A 67 7.16 -5.10 -28.10
C ALA A 67 6.26 -5.73 -29.19
N LEU A 68 6.19 -7.07 -29.25
CA LEU A 68 5.29 -7.79 -30.16
C LEU A 68 3.81 -7.55 -29.79
N CYS A 69 3.46 -7.62 -28.51
CA CYS A 69 2.11 -7.38 -28.00
C CYS A 69 1.62 -5.96 -28.36
N ARG A 70 2.42 -4.93 -28.09
CA ARG A 70 2.05 -3.53 -28.39
C ARG A 70 1.91 -3.29 -29.89
N SER A 71 2.80 -3.87 -30.70
CA SER A 71 2.70 -3.79 -32.17
C SER A 71 1.44 -4.49 -32.68
N ALA A 72 1.11 -5.66 -32.14
CA ALA A 72 -0.10 -6.41 -32.48
C ALA A 72 -1.38 -5.66 -32.07
N ALA A 73 -1.37 -4.98 -30.92
CA ALA A 73 -2.46 -4.15 -30.44
C ALA A 73 -2.75 -2.97 -31.38
N LEU A 74 -1.72 -2.20 -31.77
CA LEU A 74 -1.94 -1.06 -32.66
C LEU A 74 -2.30 -1.48 -34.08
N ARG A 75 -1.60 -2.46 -34.66
CA ARG A 75 -1.93 -2.97 -36.02
C ARG A 75 -3.31 -3.61 -36.06
N GLY A 76 -3.66 -4.38 -35.03
CA GLY A 76 -4.98 -4.99 -34.90
C GLY A 76 -6.08 -3.93 -34.75
N ALA A 77 -5.83 -2.85 -34.00
CA ALA A 77 -6.78 -1.76 -33.85
C ALA A 77 -7.03 -1.02 -35.18
N VAL A 78 -5.98 -0.82 -35.99
CA VAL A 78 -6.12 -0.28 -37.36
C VAL A 78 -6.96 -1.22 -38.22
N ALA A 79 -6.65 -2.53 -38.20
CA ALA A 79 -7.39 -3.53 -38.98
C ALA A 79 -8.87 -3.63 -38.55
N ALA A 80 -9.15 -3.52 -37.25
CA ALA A 80 -10.48 -3.50 -36.66
C ALA A 80 -11.19 -2.14 -36.76
N ARG A 81 -10.54 -1.13 -37.37
CA ARG A 81 -11.07 0.23 -37.57
C ARG A 81 -11.43 0.96 -36.26
N LEU A 82 -10.65 0.77 -35.20
CA LEU A 82 -10.84 1.39 -33.89
C LEU A 82 -10.25 2.81 -33.79
N GLY A 83 -10.18 3.52 -34.91
CA GLY A 83 -9.73 4.92 -34.95
C GLY A 83 -10.78 5.89 -34.39
N PRO A 84 -10.50 7.20 -34.42
CA PRO A 84 -11.44 8.24 -33.99
C PRO A 84 -12.85 8.01 -34.56
N PRO A 85 -13.91 8.16 -33.74
CA PRO A 85 -13.96 8.76 -32.41
C PRO A 85 -13.69 7.81 -31.24
N LEU A 86 -13.04 6.65 -31.44
CA LEU A 86 -12.62 5.76 -30.34
C LEU A 86 -11.18 6.07 -29.86
N THR A 87 -10.87 5.58 -28.66
CA THR A 87 -9.53 5.54 -28.07
C THR A 87 -9.15 4.07 -27.82
N VAL A 88 -7.87 3.72 -27.95
CA VAL A 88 -7.36 2.38 -27.71
C VAL A 88 -6.46 2.39 -26.47
N PHE A 89 -6.79 1.55 -25.50
CA PHE A 89 -5.96 1.33 -24.32
C PHE A 89 -5.00 0.18 -24.59
N VAL A 90 -3.72 0.36 -24.27
CA VAL A 90 -2.66 -0.60 -24.56
C VAL A 90 -1.86 -0.83 -23.28
N ASN A 91 -1.86 -2.07 -22.82
CA ASN A 91 -1.03 -2.54 -21.72
C ASN A 91 0.44 -2.47 -22.06
N VAL A 92 1.26 -1.98 -21.12
CA VAL A 92 2.71 -1.95 -21.27
C VAL A 92 3.40 -2.39 -19.98
N GLU A 93 4.36 -3.30 -20.12
CA GLU A 93 5.23 -3.68 -19.01
C GLU A 93 6.27 -2.57 -18.73
N PRO A 94 6.31 -1.99 -17.52
CA PRO A 94 7.20 -0.86 -17.24
C PRO A 94 8.69 -1.16 -17.39
N GLU A 95 9.10 -2.42 -17.18
CA GLU A 95 10.48 -2.89 -17.40
C GLU A 95 10.96 -2.72 -18.85
N VAL A 96 10.03 -2.57 -19.80
CA VAL A 96 10.29 -2.56 -21.24
C VAL A 96 10.19 -1.15 -21.84
N LEU A 97 9.54 -0.21 -21.15
CA LEU A 97 9.28 1.13 -21.68
C LEU A 97 10.56 1.94 -22.00
N GLU A 98 11.65 1.71 -21.28
CA GLU A 98 12.93 2.37 -21.59
C GLU A 98 13.63 1.72 -22.79
N SER A 99 13.64 0.40 -22.85
CA SER A 99 14.41 -0.38 -23.82
C SER A 99 13.73 -0.55 -25.18
N ALA A 100 12.43 -0.26 -25.29
CA ALA A 100 11.70 -0.42 -26.53
C ALA A 100 11.43 0.90 -27.26
N PRO A 101 11.60 0.94 -28.59
CA PRO A 101 11.38 2.15 -29.38
C PRO A 101 9.89 2.50 -29.43
N LEU A 102 9.51 3.59 -28.76
CA LEU A 102 8.17 4.20 -28.89
C LEU A 102 7.93 4.71 -30.33
N GLU A 103 9.01 5.02 -31.06
CA GLU A 103 8.98 5.49 -32.46
C GLU A 103 8.27 4.52 -33.41
N ASP A 104 8.50 3.21 -33.27
CA ASP A 104 7.85 2.19 -34.11
C ASP A 104 6.34 2.15 -33.86
N LEU A 105 5.93 2.31 -32.60
CA LEU A 105 4.51 2.36 -32.23
C LEU A 105 3.86 3.66 -32.69
N LEU A 106 4.58 4.78 -32.59
CA LEU A 106 4.15 6.06 -33.11
C LEU A 106 3.97 6.01 -34.63
N ALA A 107 4.88 5.36 -35.35
CA ALA A 107 4.75 5.14 -36.79
C ALA A 107 3.49 4.34 -37.13
N ILE A 108 3.18 3.27 -36.37
CA ILE A 108 1.93 2.49 -36.57
C ILE A 108 0.70 3.36 -36.27
N ALA A 109 0.71 4.12 -35.18
CA ALA A 109 -0.41 4.95 -34.77
C ALA A 109 -0.68 6.12 -35.73
N THR A 110 0.37 6.74 -36.27
CA THR A 110 0.28 7.90 -37.18
C THR A 110 -0.03 7.52 -38.62
N THR A 111 0.39 6.34 -39.08
CA THR A 111 0.08 5.84 -40.43
C THR A 111 -1.35 5.32 -40.58
N ALA A 112 -2.10 5.19 -39.49
CA ALA A 112 -3.53 4.89 -39.52
C ALA A 112 -4.30 6.00 -40.28
N PRO A 113 -5.31 5.67 -41.12
CA PRO A 113 -6.00 6.65 -41.99
C PRO A 113 -6.65 7.87 -41.30
N ALA A 114 -6.79 7.86 -39.96
CA ALA A 114 -7.26 8.98 -39.14
C ALA A 114 -6.41 9.19 -37.87
N GLY A 115 -5.25 8.53 -37.76
CA GLY A 115 -4.49 8.39 -36.51
C GLY A 115 -5.17 7.46 -35.50
N LEU A 116 -4.41 6.87 -34.58
CA LEU A 116 -4.96 6.24 -33.37
C LEU A 116 -4.82 7.19 -32.18
N ARG A 117 -5.84 7.26 -31.33
CA ARG A 117 -5.71 7.84 -29.98
C ARG A 117 -5.41 6.72 -29.00
N VAL A 118 -4.32 6.86 -28.26
CA VAL A 118 -3.79 5.79 -27.43
C VAL A 118 -3.71 6.25 -25.98
N VAL A 119 -4.10 5.35 -25.07
CA VAL A 119 -3.83 5.44 -23.63
C VAL A 119 -2.95 4.24 -23.26
N VAL A 120 -1.82 4.50 -22.62
CA VAL A 120 -0.92 3.45 -22.14
C VAL A 120 -1.31 3.09 -20.71
N GLU A 121 -1.53 1.80 -20.46
CA GLU A 121 -1.81 1.29 -19.13
C GLU A 121 -0.53 0.83 -18.45
N ILE A 122 -0.31 1.31 -17.23
CA ILE A 122 0.83 0.98 -16.37
C ILE A 122 0.32 0.07 -15.26
N THR A 123 0.92 -1.11 -15.17
CA THR A 123 0.58 -2.09 -14.14
C THR A 123 1.29 -1.82 -12.80
N GLU A 124 0.63 -2.16 -11.70
CA GLU A 124 1.15 -1.96 -10.32
C GLU A 124 2.47 -2.70 -10.04
N ARG A 125 2.65 -3.88 -10.65
CA ARG A 125 3.72 -4.85 -10.30
C ARG A 125 5.14 -4.33 -10.49
N ALA A 126 5.35 -3.25 -11.25
CA ALA A 126 6.66 -2.70 -11.55
C ALA A 126 6.91 -1.30 -10.96
N LEU A 127 5.98 -0.76 -10.17
CA LEU A 127 6.09 0.59 -9.59
C LEU A 127 7.34 0.75 -8.68
N ALA A 128 7.67 -0.27 -7.87
CA ALA A 128 8.80 -0.20 -6.92
C ALA A 128 10.15 -0.71 -7.43
N THR A 129 10.19 -1.48 -8.52
CA THR A 129 11.42 -2.12 -8.99
C THR A 129 12.28 -1.16 -9.80
N ARG A 130 11.66 -0.35 -10.67
CA ARG A 130 12.32 0.56 -11.61
C ARG A 130 11.60 1.92 -11.73
N PRO A 131 11.45 2.66 -10.62
CA PRO A 131 10.61 3.87 -10.59
C PRO A 131 11.15 5.00 -11.47
N ALA A 132 12.48 5.16 -11.60
CA ALA A 132 13.07 6.16 -12.47
C ALA A 132 12.74 5.93 -13.96
N ASP A 133 12.82 4.67 -14.39
CA ASP A 133 12.58 4.30 -15.80
C ASP A 133 11.11 4.43 -16.15
N LEU A 134 10.24 4.09 -15.19
CA LEU A 134 8.81 4.32 -15.28
C LEU A 134 8.46 5.82 -15.44
N LEU A 135 9.08 6.71 -14.67
CA LEU A 135 8.83 8.15 -14.81
C LEU A 135 9.30 8.68 -16.18
N ARG A 136 10.49 8.29 -16.64
CA ARG A 136 10.99 8.65 -17.97
C ARG A 136 10.11 8.08 -19.10
N ALA A 137 9.57 6.88 -18.91
CA ALA A 137 8.63 6.28 -19.84
C ALA A 137 7.33 7.08 -19.94
N VAL A 138 6.74 7.46 -18.80
CA VAL A 138 5.54 8.30 -18.73
C VAL A 138 5.77 9.62 -19.44
N GLU A 139 6.92 10.26 -19.23
CA GLU A 139 7.29 11.50 -19.89
C GLU A 139 7.29 11.34 -21.42
N ARG A 140 8.00 10.33 -21.96
CA ARG A 140 8.04 10.05 -23.41
C ARG A 140 6.67 9.76 -24.01
N VAL A 141 5.80 9.04 -23.29
CA VAL A 141 4.43 8.76 -23.74
C VAL A 141 3.61 10.06 -23.83
N ARG A 142 3.80 10.98 -22.88
CA ARG A 142 3.13 12.29 -22.90
C ARG A 142 3.68 13.22 -23.98
N GLU A 143 4.98 13.19 -24.26
CA GLU A 143 5.60 13.97 -25.34
C GLU A 143 4.99 13.65 -26.71
N VAL A 144 4.61 12.40 -26.96
CA VAL A 144 3.94 11.98 -28.19
C VAL A 144 2.42 12.20 -28.18
N GLY A 145 1.88 12.78 -27.10
CA GLY A 145 0.47 13.13 -26.95
C GLY A 145 -0.46 11.97 -26.57
N TRP A 146 0.08 10.88 -26.04
CA TRP A 146 -0.72 9.74 -25.57
C TRP A 146 -1.09 9.90 -24.09
N GLY A 147 -2.22 9.31 -23.70
CA GLY A 147 -2.67 9.32 -22.31
C GLY A 147 -2.03 8.22 -21.47
N ILE A 148 -2.13 8.36 -20.15
CA ILE A 148 -1.66 7.39 -19.16
C ILE A 148 -2.84 6.89 -18.33
N ALA A 149 -2.95 5.58 -18.18
CA ALA A 149 -3.82 4.93 -17.22
C ALA A 149 -2.99 4.20 -16.16
N LEU A 150 -3.44 4.25 -14.92
CA LEU A 150 -2.91 3.41 -13.84
C LEU A 150 -3.86 2.25 -13.61
N ASP A 151 -3.34 1.02 -13.76
CA ASP A 151 -4.12 -0.21 -13.71
C ASP A 151 -4.15 -0.86 -12.32
N ASP A 152 -5.11 -1.75 -12.07
CA ASP A 152 -5.26 -2.54 -10.83
C ASP A 152 -5.30 -1.71 -9.52
N VAL A 153 -5.79 -0.47 -9.55
CA VAL A 153 -5.80 0.37 -8.35
C VAL A 153 -6.69 -0.22 -7.25
N GLY A 154 -6.08 -0.42 -6.08
CA GLY A 154 -6.70 -1.05 -4.91
C GLY A 154 -6.38 -2.54 -4.76
N ALA A 155 -5.61 -3.11 -5.69
CA ALA A 155 -5.01 -4.43 -5.53
C ALA A 155 -3.91 -4.43 -4.46
N GLU A 156 -2.99 -3.47 -4.53
CA GLU A 156 -1.98 -3.20 -3.50
C GLU A 156 -1.93 -1.69 -3.16
N SER A 157 -1.28 -1.35 -2.04
CA SER A 157 -1.19 0.03 -1.54
C SER A 157 -0.27 0.93 -2.41
N MET A 158 0.57 0.32 -3.26
CA MET A 158 1.66 0.99 -3.97
C MET A 158 1.17 1.85 -5.14
N SER A 159 0.13 1.41 -5.84
CA SER A 159 -0.53 2.19 -6.89
C SER A 159 -1.01 3.54 -6.38
N LEU A 160 -1.60 3.56 -5.18
CA LEU A 160 -2.05 4.80 -4.55
C LEU A 160 -0.89 5.73 -4.20
N ALA A 161 0.24 5.17 -3.76
CA ALA A 161 1.43 5.93 -3.41
C ALA A 161 2.07 6.61 -4.63
N PHE A 162 2.12 5.92 -5.78
CA PHE A 162 2.73 6.44 -7.01
C PHE A 162 1.81 7.31 -7.87
N MET A 163 0.49 7.27 -7.63
CA MET A 163 -0.48 8.08 -8.40
C MET A 163 -0.11 9.57 -8.51
N PRO A 164 0.35 10.28 -7.45
CA PRO A 164 0.79 11.68 -7.56
C PRO A 164 2.02 11.88 -8.46
N LEU A 165 2.89 10.87 -8.58
CA LEU A 165 4.11 10.93 -9.39
C LEU A 165 3.84 10.61 -10.86
N LEU A 166 2.98 9.62 -11.15
CA LEU A 166 2.62 9.20 -12.51
C LEU A 166 1.59 10.12 -13.16
N ARG A 167 0.78 10.78 -12.32
CA ARG A 167 -0.28 11.70 -12.71
C ARG A 167 -1.24 11.12 -13.75
N PRO A 168 -1.79 9.90 -13.55
CA PRO A 168 -2.59 9.23 -14.59
C PRO A 168 -3.82 10.06 -15.00
N ASP A 169 -4.15 9.99 -16.29
CA ASP A 169 -5.34 10.60 -16.89
C ASP A 169 -6.59 9.73 -16.64
N VAL A 170 -6.38 8.42 -16.45
CA VAL A 170 -7.40 7.42 -16.11
C VAL A 170 -6.92 6.56 -14.94
N VAL A 171 -7.75 6.39 -13.93
CA VAL A 171 -7.50 5.49 -12.79
C VAL A 171 -8.43 4.29 -12.92
N LYS A 172 -7.88 3.09 -13.14
CA LYS A 172 -8.66 1.85 -13.29
C LYS A 172 -8.76 1.15 -11.93
N LEU A 173 -9.98 0.97 -11.45
CA LEU A 173 -10.29 0.30 -10.19
C LEU A 173 -10.34 -1.22 -10.41
N ASP A 174 -9.58 -1.95 -9.59
CA ASP A 174 -9.57 -3.43 -9.60
C ASP A 174 -10.98 -3.99 -9.40
N LEU A 175 -11.32 -5.04 -10.17
CA LEU A 175 -12.64 -5.67 -10.15
C LEU A 175 -13.13 -6.07 -8.75
N ARG A 176 -12.22 -6.40 -7.82
CA ARG A 176 -12.58 -6.80 -6.45
C ARG A 176 -13.25 -5.66 -5.70
N LEU A 177 -12.91 -4.41 -5.99
CA LEU A 177 -13.56 -3.25 -5.38
C LEU A 177 -15.04 -3.15 -5.80
N VAL A 178 -15.35 -3.58 -7.02
CA VAL A 178 -16.70 -3.54 -7.59
C VAL A 178 -17.51 -4.78 -7.19
N GLN A 179 -16.88 -5.96 -7.18
CA GLN A 179 -17.56 -7.25 -7.00
C GLN A 179 -17.63 -7.73 -5.54
N GLN A 180 -16.75 -7.24 -4.64
CA GLN A 180 -16.73 -7.66 -3.24
C GLN A 180 -17.48 -6.70 -2.32
N ARG A 181 -17.77 -7.14 -1.09
CA ARG A 181 -18.42 -6.28 -0.10
C ARG A 181 -17.46 -5.16 0.34
N PRO A 182 -17.92 -3.89 0.39
CA PRO A 182 -17.08 -2.78 0.80
C PRO A 182 -16.68 -2.89 2.27
N GLY A 183 -15.42 -2.55 2.56
CA GLY A 183 -14.83 -2.49 3.89
C GLY A 183 -13.95 -1.24 4.07
N PRO A 184 -13.29 -1.06 5.23
CA PRO A 184 -12.49 0.13 5.52
C PRO A 184 -11.39 0.42 4.49
N ALA A 185 -10.72 -0.62 3.98
CA ALA A 185 -9.68 -0.48 2.95
C ALA A 185 -10.25 0.06 1.62
N VAL A 186 -11.44 -0.40 1.22
CA VAL A 186 -12.14 0.11 0.02
C VAL A 186 -12.47 1.59 0.19
N ALA A 187 -12.90 2.01 1.37
CA ALA A 187 -13.20 3.43 1.64
C ALA A 187 -11.94 4.32 1.58
N GLU A 188 -10.78 3.81 2.01
CA GLU A 188 -9.50 4.53 1.91
C GLU A 188 -9.05 4.71 0.46
N ILE A 189 -9.07 3.62 -0.33
CA ILE A 189 -8.80 3.65 -1.78
C ILE A 189 -9.73 4.65 -2.46
N MET A 190 -11.02 4.58 -2.13
CA MET A 190 -12.04 5.45 -2.68
C MET A 190 -11.81 6.93 -2.39
N ASN A 191 -11.48 7.27 -1.14
CA ASN A 191 -11.17 8.64 -0.77
C ASN A 191 -9.93 9.15 -1.51
N ALA A 192 -8.89 8.32 -1.63
CA ALA A 192 -7.67 8.66 -2.33
C ALA A 192 -7.92 8.91 -3.83
N VAL A 193 -8.63 7.99 -4.51
CA VAL A 193 -8.93 8.06 -5.94
C VAL A 193 -9.86 9.22 -6.25
N ASN A 194 -10.96 9.38 -5.52
CA ASN A 194 -11.89 10.49 -5.75
C ASN A 194 -11.22 11.85 -5.49
N GLY A 195 -10.46 11.96 -4.39
CA GLY A 195 -9.73 13.20 -4.11
C GLY A 195 -8.71 13.53 -5.19
N TYR A 196 -8.07 12.53 -5.79
CA TYR A 196 -7.20 12.74 -6.94
C TYR A 196 -7.97 13.18 -8.18
N ALA A 197 -9.04 12.46 -8.55
CA ALA A 197 -9.88 12.77 -9.71
C ALA A 197 -10.49 14.18 -9.64
N GLU A 198 -10.95 14.63 -8.46
CA GLU A 198 -11.47 15.99 -8.26
C GLU A 198 -10.40 17.07 -8.50
N ARG A 199 -9.15 16.82 -8.11
CA ARG A 199 -8.04 17.78 -8.25
C ARG A 199 -7.51 17.85 -9.67
N THR A 200 -7.40 16.71 -10.35
CA THR A 200 -6.71 16.61 -11.64
C THR A 200 -7.66 16.54 -12.83
N GLY A 201 -8.93 16.22 -12.60
CA GLY A 201 -9.89 15.89 -13.65
C GLY A 201 -9.69 14.50 -14.25
N ALA A 202 -8.86 13.64 -13.64
CA ALA A 202 -8.67 12.27 -14.09
C ALA A 202 -9.98 11.48 -14.07
N LEU A 203 -10.16 10.61 -15.06
CA LEU A 203 -11.36 9.77 -15.16
C LEU A 203 -11.18 8.50 -14.33
N VAL A 204 -12.21 8.14 -13.57
CA VAL A 204 -12.24 6.85 -12.85
C VAL A 204 -12.95 5.81 -13.73
N LEU A 205 -12.27 4.68 -13.97
CA LEU A 205 -12.75 3.53 -14.72
C LEU A 205 -12.93 2.35 -13.79
N ALA A 206 -14.12 1.74 -13.77
CA ALA A 206 -14.38 0.54 -12.97
C ALA A 206 -14.38 -0.72 -13.83
N GLU A 207 -13.63 -1.74 -13.40
CA GLU A 207 -13.55 -3.02 -14.08
C GLU A 207 -14.46 -4.10 -13.49
N GLY A 208 -14.65 -5.20 -14.22
CA GLY A 208 -15.42 -6.36 -13.74
C GLY A 208 -16.92 -6.13 -13.61
N ILE A 209 -17.49 -5.20 -14.38
CA ILE A 209 -18.94 -4.96 -14.37
C ILE A 209 -19.65 -6.06 -15.16
N GLU A 210 -20.35 -6.95 -14.46
CA GLU A 210 -21.01 -8.13 -15.03
C GLU A 210 -22.54 -8.05 -14.95
N ASP A 211 -23.07 -7.33 -13.97
CA ASP A 211 -24.50 -7.13 -13.77
C ASP A 211 -24.84 -5.69 -13.32
N GLU A 212 -26.13 -5.42 -13.15
CA GLU A 212 -26.64 -4.11 -12.70
C GLU A 212 -26.19 -3.74 -11.27
N ALA A 213 -25.93 -4.73 -10.41
CA ALA A 213 -25.46 -4.47 -9.05
C ALA A 213 -24.00 -3.97 -9.09
N HIS A 214 -23.14 -4.61 -9.88
CA HIS A 214 -21.77 -4.14 -10.13
C HIS A 214 -21.77 -2.74 -10.74
N LEU A 215 -22.69 -2.46 -11.68
CA LEU A 215 -22.84 -1.13 -12.28
C LEU A 215 -23.24 -0.07 -11.26
N ALA A 216 -24.18 -0.39 -10.37
CA ALA A 216 -24.58 0.51 -9.28
C ALA A 216 -23.41 0.78 -8.33
N THR A 217 -22.65 -0.26 -7.95
CA THR A 217 -21.44 -0.12 -7.13
C THR A 217 -20.40 0.74 -7.81
N ALA A 218 -20.07 0.48 -9.08
CA ALA A 218 -19.10 1.27 -9.85
C ALA A 218 -19.45 2.77 -9.86
N ARG A 219 -20.72 3.12 -10.09
CA ARG A 219 -21.18 4.52 -10.02
C ARG A 219 -21.06 5.10 -8.61
N ALA A 220 -21.39 4.33 -7.58
CA ALA A 220 -21.22 4.75 -6.18
C ALA A 220 -19.74 4.94 -5.80
N LEU A 221 -18.84 4.21 -6.45
CA LEU A 221 -17.39 4.36 -6.38
C LEU A 221 -16.87 5.53 -7.26
N GLY A 222 -17.73 6.43 -7.73
CA GLY A 222 -17.30 7.62 -8.50
C GLY A 222 -16.82 7.32 -9.92
N ALA A 223 -16.97 6.08 -10.41
CA ALA A 223 -16.58 5.73 -11.76
C ALA A 223 -17.42 6.47 -12.81
N SER A 224 -16.74 7.04 -13.80
CA SER A 224 -17.34 7.68 -14.98
C SER A 224 -17.27 6.78 -16.21
N LEU A 225 -16.29 5.87 -16.22
CA LEU A 225 -16.08 4.86 -17.24
C LEU A 225 -16.29 3.46 -16.64
N GLY A 226 -16.67 2.50 -17.46
CA GLY A 226 -16.85 1.13 -17.02
C GLY A 226 -16.46 0.11 -18.08
N GLN A 227 -16.01 -1.05 -17.61
CA GLN A 227 -15.62 -2.18 -18.42
C GLN A 227 -16.08 -3.49 -17.76
N GLY A 228 -16.52 -4.43 -18.58
CA GLY A 228 -16.91 -5.76 -18.13
C GLY A 228 -17.90 -6.45 -19.06
N TRP A 229 -18.25 -7.69 -18.74
CA TRP A 229 -19.08 -8.54 -19.61
C TRP A 229 -20.52 -8.02 -19.78
N HIS A 230 -20.99 -7.16 -18.87
CA HIS A 230 -22.25 -6.45 -19.02
C HIS A 230 -22.28 -5.57 -20.28
N PHE A 231 -21.12 -5.03 -20.69
CA PHE A 231 -21.02 -4.13 -21.85
C PHE A 231 -20.54 -4.85 -23.12
N GLY A 232 -19.69 -5.86 -22.96
CA GLY A 232 -19.20 -6.70 -24.04
C GLY A 232 -18.00 -7.54 -23.60
N ARG A 233 -17.91 -8.75 -24.13
CA ARG A 233 -16.73 -9.61 -23.93
C ARG A 233 -15.60 -9.20 -24.87
N PRO A 234 -14.33 -9.48 -24.51
CA PRO A 234 -13.20 -9.30 -25.43
C PRO A 234 -13.43 -10.06 -26.75
N GLY A 235 -13.29 -9.37 -27.89
CA GLY A 235 -13.51 -9.95 -29.21
C GLY A 235 -12.51 -9.45 -30.26
N ALA A 236 -12.36 -10.18 -31.36
CA ALA A 236 -11.42 -9.81 -32.43
C ALA A 236 -11.84 -8.55 -33.23
N THR A 237 -13.10 -8.13 -33.11
CA THR A 237 -13.67 -6.97 -33.83
C THR A 237 -14.57 -6.17 -32.89
N ALA A 238 -14.76 -4.87 -33.19
CA ALA A 238 -15.74 -4.03 -32.49
C ALA A 238 -17.17 -4.41 -32.88
N VAL A 239 -17.66 -5.55 -32.36
CA VAL A 239 -19.08 -5.90 -32.45
C VAL A 239 -19.77 -5.34 -31.23
N THR A 240 -20.36 -4.15 -31.38
CA THR A 240 -21.25 -3.59 -30.36
C THR A 240 -22.43 -2.92 -31.04
N ASP A 241 -23.63 -3.17 -30.51
CA ASP A 241 -24.85 -2.48 -30.93
C ASP A 241 -24.98 -1.09 -30.28
N ARG A 242 -23.98 -0.69 -29.47
CA ARG A 242 -23.97 0.57 -28.73
C ARG A 242 -23.49 1.72 -29.60
N ALA A 243 -24.04 2.90 -29.34
CA ALA A 243 -23.55 4.14 -29.95
C ALA A 243 -22.11 4.42 -29.48
N VAL A 244 -21.34 5.08 -30.35
CA VAL A 244 -19.94 5.42 -30.10
C VAL A 244 -19.81 6.92 -29.85
N SER A 245 -18.95 7.31 -28.92
CA SER A 245 -18.62 8.72 -28.68
C SER A 245 -17.14 8.92 -28.34
N THR A 246 -16.68 10.17 -28.32
CA THR A 246 -15.27 10.51 -28.05
C THR A 246 -14.97 10.52 -26.57
N LEU A 247 -13.97 9.74 -26.15
CA LEU A 247 -13.35 9.89 -24.83
C LEU A 247 -12.66 11.25 -24.71
N LYS A 248 -13.04 12.03 -23.70
CA LYS A 248 -12.41 13.30 -23.36
C LYS A 248 -11.48 13.11 -22.17
N LEU A 249 -10.19 12.92 -22.46
CA LEU A 249 -9.17 12.91 -21.41
C LEU A 249 -8.97 14.32 -20.85
N PRO A 250 -8.55 14.46 -19.57
CA PRO A 250 -8.12 15.74 -19.03
C PRO A 250 -6.99 16.34 -19.89
N ALA A 251 -6.90 17.68 -19.89
CA ALA A 251 -5.79 18.34 -20.57
C ALA A 251 -4.47 17.92 -19.89
N PRO A 252 -3.42 17.58 -20.65
CA PRO A 252 -2.11 17.30 -20.07
C PRO A 252 -1.67 18.51 -19.27
N VAL A 253 -1.33 18.32 -17.99
CA VAL A 253 -0.75 19.40 -17.20
C VAL A 253 0.69 19.57 -17.68
N ALA A 254 0.98 20.68 -18.37
CA ALA A 254 2.32 21.03 -18.78
C ALA A 254 3.26 21.07 -17.57
N LEU A 255 4.37 20.35 -17.66
CA LEU A 255 5.47 20.46 -16.71
C LEU A 255 6.27 21.69 -17.15
N ASP A 256 5.86 22.87 -16.69
CA ASP A 256 6.55 24.15 -17.00
C ASP A 256 7.92 24.27 -16.29
N ALA A 257 8.29 23.29 -15.46
CA ALA A 257 9.56 23.24 -14.73
C ALA A 257 10.49 22.18 -15.32
N ASP A 258 11.79 22.44 -15.29
CA ASP A 258 12.83 21.45 -15.58
C ASP A 258 12.79 20.35 -14.50
N VAL A 259 11.99 19.30 -14.75
CA VAL A 259 11.79 18.17 -13.84
C VAL A 259 13.09 17.35 -13.69
N HIS A 260 14.04 17.52 -14.62
CA HIS A 260 15.38 16.95 -14.57
C HIS A 260 16.35 17.82 -13.74
N GLY A 261 15.94 19.04 -13.41
CA GLY A 261 16.59 19.92 -12.45
C GLY A 261 16.54 19.37 -11.03
N SER A 262 16.88 20.22 -10.06
CA SER A 262 16.91 19.82 -8.65
C SER A 262 15.57 20.06 -7.94
N PRO A 263 15.27 19.32 -6.86
CA PRO A 263 14.09 19.57 -6.03
C PRO A 263 13.98 21.02 -5.56
N PHE A 264 15.08 21.64 -5.13
CA PHE A 264 15.08 23.06 -4.76
C PHE A 264 14.73 23.97 -5.96
N GLY A 265 15.13 23.60 -7.17
CA GLY A 265 14.79 24.29 -8.41
C GLY A 265 13.29 24.25 -8.77
N CYS A 266 12.51 23.34 -8.16
CA CYS A 266 11.07 23.27 -8.35
C CYS A 266 10.29 24.34 -7.57
N LEU A 267 10.96 25.11 -6.70
CA LEU A 267 10.32 26.20 -5.95
C LEU A 267 9.84 27.30 -6.91
N PRO A 268 8.59 27.81 -6.77
CA PRO A 268 8.10 28.91 -7.59
C PRO A 268 8.99 30.15 -7.50
N ALA A 269 9.11 30.88 -8.61
CA ALA A 269 9.83 32.15 -8.64
C ALA A 269 9.25 33.12 -7.60
N GLY A 270 10.11 33.72 -6.77
CA GLY A 270 9.71 34.62 -5.69
C GLY A 270 9.33 33.94 -4.37
N THR A 271 9.52 32.62 -4.24
CA THR A 271 9.40 31.93 -2.94
C THR A 271 10.33 32.57 -1.91
N GLU A 272 9.80 32.91 -0.74
CA GLU A 272 10.59 33.46 0.36
C GLU A 272 11.49 32.37 0.96
N LEU A 273 12.79 32.51 0.79
CA LEU A 273 13.79 31.58 1.31
C LEU A 273 14.26 32.00 2.70
N ARG A 274 14.44 31.02 3.58
CA ARG A 274 14.96 31.22 4.93
C ARG A 274 16.36 30.63 5.03
N VAL A 275 17.21 31.22 5.86
CA VAL A 275 18.55 30.66 6.15
C VAL A 275 18.54 30.04 7.53
N ALA A 276 18.99 28.78 7.64
CA ALA A 276 19.06 28.06 8.91
C ALA A 276 20.27 27.12 8.99
N PRO A 277 20.76 26.81 10.20
CA PRO A 277 21.80 25.80 10.39
C PRO A 277 21.27 24.38 10.10
N LYS A 278 22.16 23.49 9.66
CA LYS A 278 21.87 22.06 9.38
C LYS A 278 21.13 21.36 10.50
N ALA A 279 21.45 21.68 11.77
CA ALA A 279 20.79 21.11 12.94
C ALA A 279 19.26 21.33 12.93
N LEU A 280 18.77 22.49 12.46
CA LEU A 280 17.33 22.75 12.35
C LEU A 280 16.71 21.91 11.22
N LEU A 281 17.38 21.83 10.06
CA LEU A 281 16.90 21.03 8.93
C LEU A 281 16.78 19.54 9.30
N ILE A 282 17.70 19.02 10.12
CA ILE A 282 17.61 17.66 10.65
C ILE A 282 16.30 17.48 11.43
N GLU A 283 15.96 18.38 12.35
CA GLU A 283 14.73 18.27 13.14
C GLU A 283 13.45 18.42 12.30
N LEU A 284 13.46 19.32 11.30
CA LEU A 284 12.38 19.44 10.33
C LEU A 284 12.21 18.15 9.50
N SER A 285 13.32 17.56 9.07
CA SER A 285 13.34 16.26 8.38
C SER A 285 12.72 15.16 9.27
N LYS A 286 13.13 15.07 10.56
CA LYS A 286 12.54 14.11 11.51
C LYS A 286 11.05 14.35 11.72
N HIS A 287 10.59 15.60 11.67
CA HIS A 287 9.17 15.91 11.77
C HIS A 287 8.40 15.36 10.58
N LEU A 288 8.85 15.64 9.35
CA LEU A 288 8.21 15.15 8.12
C LEU A 288 8.18 13.61 8.06
N GLU A 289 9.30 12.96 8.39
CA GLU A 289 9.36 11.49 8.46
C GLU A 289 8.38 10.91 9.49
N ARG A 290 8.21 11.56 10.65
CA ARG A 290 7.19 11.16 11.65
C ARG A 290 5.76 11.37 11.17
N GLN A 291 5.51 12.32 10.29
CA GLN A 291 4.21 12.47 9.64
C GLN A 291 3.99 11.34 8.62
N ALA A 292 5.01 11.02 7.80
CA ALA A 292 4.96 9.92 6.84
C ALA A 292 4.58 8.59 7.50
N MET A 293 5.19 8.25 8.65
CA MET A 293 4.86 7.04 9.39
C MET A 293 3.41 6.97 9.89
N ARG A 294 2.72 8.10 10.06
CA ARG A 294 1.29 8.14 10.44
C ARG A 294 0.37 8.01 9.23
N LEU A 295 0.82 8.45 8.05
CA LEU A 295 0.08 8.38 6.80
C LEU A 295 0.02 6.94 6.25
N GLY A 296 1.03 6.12 6.55
CA GLY A 296 0.99 4.69 6.29
C GLY A 296 1.42 4.30 4.87
N GLU A 297 0.90 3.17 4.39
CA GLU A 297 1.35 2.45 3.19
C GLU A 297 1.06 3.18 1.86
N THR A 298 0.26 4.25 1.87
CA THR A 298 0.00 5.08 0.67
C THR A 298 0.99 6.24 0.54
N CYS A 299 2.03 6.27 1.38
CA CYS A 299 3.00 7.36 1.43
C CYS A 299 4.31 7.01 0.68
N VAL A 300 4.79 7.96 -0.11
CA VAL A 300 6.14 8.03 -0.69
C VAL A 300 6.99 8.96 0.16
N VAL A 301 8.21 8.54 0.48
CA VAL A 301 9.23 9.36 1.15
C VAL A 301 10.51 9.34 0.32
N ALA A 302 10.97 10.51 -0.11
CA ALA A 302 12.21 10.65 -0.88
C ALA A 302 13.12 11.66 -0.21
N SER A 303 14.36 11.27 0.09
CA SER A 303 15.28 12.11 0.87
C SER A 303 16.69 12.15 0.29
N THR A 304 17.37 13.27 0.46
CA THR A 304 18.79 13.42 0.10
C THR A 304 19.67 13.54 1.35
N PHE A 305 20.87 12.99 1.28
CA PHE A 305 21.84 12.96 2.38
C PHE A 305 23.16 13.64 2.03
N GLN A 306 23.29 14.22 0.83
CA GLN A 306 24.50 14.76 0.23
C GLN A 306 25.62 13.72 0.05
N GLU A 307 26.05 13.05 1.12
CA GLU A 307 27.09 12.04 1.18
C GLU A 307 26.69 10.86 2.09
N ALA A 308 27.13 9.65 1.76
CA ALA A 308 26.81 8.44 2.52
C ALA A 308 27.23 8.49 3.99
N ARG A 309 28.27 9.26 4.33
CA ARG A 309 28.71 9.47 5.72
C ARG A 309 27.64 10.14 6.60
N HIS A 310 26.67 10.83 6.01
CA HIS A 310 25.53 11.44 6.71
C HIS A 310 24.41 10.43 6.97
N PHE A 311 24.44 9.26 6.32
CA PHE A 311 23.54 8.14 6.57
C PHE A 311 24.01 7.30 7.77
N THR A 312 23.97 7.94 8.95
CA THR A 312 24.48 7.40 10.22
C THR A 312 23.72 6.15 10.70
N PRO A 313 24.26 5.37 11.66
CA PRO A 313 23.55 4.22 12.25
C PRO A 313 22.15 4.57 12.82
N ALA A 314 22.01 5.75 13.43
CA ALA A 314 20.71 6.24 13.91
C ALA A 314 19.72 6.51 12.75
N THR A 315 20.23 7.03 11.63
CA THR A 315 19.44 7.22 10.41
C THR A 315 19.03 5.89 9.79
N LYS A 316 19.91 4.89 9.76
CA LYS A 316 19.60 3.52 9.30
C LYS A 316 18.42 2.92 10.06
N LEU A 317 18.40 3.03 11.39
CA LEU A 317 17.30 2.55 12.23
C LEU A 317 15.99 3.25 11.88
N ARG A 318 16.02 4.58 11.79
CA ARG A 318 14.85 5.40 11.46
C ARG A 318 14.29 5.08 10.07
N TYR A 319 15.16 4.88 9.07
CA TYR A 319 14.74 4.56 7.71
C TYR A 319 14.23 3.12 7.57
N ARG A 320 14.73 2.18 8.38
CA ARG A 320 14.13 0.85 8.49
C ARG A 320 12.69 0.92 8.99
N ASP A 321 12.41 1.77 9.97
CA ASP A 321 11.05 1.96 10.50
C ASP A 321 10.14 2.65 9.48
N LEU A 322 10.66 3.60 8.69
CA LEU A 322 9.94 4.21 7.57
C LEU A 322 9.56 3.17 6.51
N VAL A 323 10.52 2.34 6.06
CA VAL A 323 10.29 1.26 5.08
C VAL A 323 9.22 0.29 5.56
N ALA A 324 9.19 -0.03 6.85
CA ALA A 324 8.21 -0.96 7.42
C ALA A 324 6.78 -0.39 7.52
N ARG A 325 6.59 0.93 7.37
CA ARG A 325 5.32 1.62 7.63
C ARG A 325 4.80 2.48 6.48
N THR A 326 5.59 2.67 5.41
CA THR A 326 5.24 3.51 4.26
C THR A 326 5.31 2.70 2.97
N GLY A 327 4.70 3.22 1.89
CA GLY A 327 4.60 2.50 0.62
C GLY A 327 5.92 2.45 -0.14
N PHE A 328 6.64 3.57 -0.19
CA PHE A 328 7.92 3.65 -0.89
C PHE A 328 8.86 4.63 -0.18
N VAL A 329 10.10 4.21 0.03
CA VAL A 329 11.15 5.07 0.60
C VAL A 329 12.39 5.02 -0.27
N CYS A 330 12.93 6.19 -0.60
CA CYS A 330 14.24 6.30 -1.23
C CYS A 330 15.17 7.31 -0.54
N ALA A 331 16.47 7.06 -0.67
CA ALA A 331 17.54 7.89 -0.16
C ALA A 331 18.59 8.10 -1.24
N LEU A 332 19.06 9.33 -1.40
CA LEU A 332 20.04 9.71 -2.41
C LEU A 332 21.26 10.36 -1.76
N GLY A 333 22.45 10.10 -2.28
CA GLY A 333 23.66 10.74 -1.81
C GLY A 333 24.91 10.26 -2.54
N ALA A 334 25.98 11.03 -2.48
CA ALA A 334 27.29 10.59 -2.95
C ALA A 334 27.72 9.33 -2.18
N ASP A 335 28.21 8.34 -2.92
CA ASP A 335 28.67 7.03 -2.40
C ASP A 335 27.61 6.22 -1.62
N LEU A 336 26.33 6.56 -1.75
CA LEU A 336 25.27 5.83 -1.07
C LEU A 336 24.99 4.49 -1.78
N PRO A 337 24.93 3.35 -1.05
CA PRO A 337 24.63 2.04 -1.66
C PRO A 337 23.24 2.00 -2.31
N LEU A 338 23.05 1.11 -3.29
CA LEU A 338 21.75 0.87 -3.95
C LEU A 338 20.64 0.39 -2.99
N GLU A 339 21.05 -0.28 -1.90
CA GLU A 339 20.16 -0.67 -0.80
C GLU A 339 20.87 -0.39 0.53
N PRO A 340 20.74 0.82 1.09
CA PRO A 340 21.46 1.19 2.31
C PRO A 340 20.99 0.42 3.55
N VAL A 341 19.71 0.03 3.56
CA VAL A 341 19.07 -0.93 4.48
C VAL A 341 18.03 -1.74 3.68
N PRO A 342 17.68 -2.97 4.11
CA PRO A 342 16.69 -3.78 3.41
C PRO A 342 15.38 -3.04 3.13
N GLY A 343 14.96 -3.01 1.86
CA GLY A 343 13.75 -2.34 1.40
C GLY A 343 13.87 -0.82 1.13
N LEU A 344 14.95 -0.16 1.56
CA LEU A 344 15.22 1.25 1.21
C LEU A 344 15.88 1.34 -0.17
N ARG A 345 15.30 2.14 -1.08
CA ARG A 345 15.88 2.38 -2.40
C ARG A 345 16.98 3.46 -2.32
N GLY A 346 18.21 3.08 -2.63
CA GLY A 346 19.35 3.99 -2.65
C GLY A 346 19.73 4.44 -4.06
N ALA A 347 20.33 5.62 -4.18
CA ALA A 347 20.99 6.06 -5.41
C ALA A 347 22.26 6.87 -5.13
N HIS A 348 23.29 6.61 -5.94
CA HIS A 348 24.50 7.41 -5.99
C HIS A 348 24.23 8.71 -6.77
N LEU A 349 24.66 9.85 -6.22
CA LEU A 349 24.62 11.14 -6.93
C LEU A 349 25.99 11.46 -7.54
N ASP A 350 26.02 11.60 -8.86
CA ASP A 350 27.21 12.03 -9.59
C ASP A 350 27.73 13.40 -9.11
N PRO A 351 29.04 13.68 -9.19
CA PRO A 351 29.60 14.95 -8.74
C PRO A 351 29.00 16.20 -9.40
N ALA A 352 28.50 16.07 -10.62
CA ALA A 352 27.87 17.16 -11.38
C ALA A 352 26.34 17.23 -11.19
N ASP A 353 25.73 16.29 -10.46
CA ASP A 353 24.29 16.29 -10.23
C ASP A 353 23.90 17.48 -9.33
N PRO A 354 22.96 18.35 -9.73
CA PRO A 354 22.59 19.54 -8.97
C PRO A 354 22.01 19.21 -7.58
N VAL A 355 21.45 18.01 -7.40
CA VAL A 355 20.89 17.54 -6.11
C VAL A 355 21.98 17.27 -5.06
N ARG A 356 23.23 17.08 -5.47
CA ARG A 356 24.34 16.78 -4.56
C ARG A 356 24.57 17.88 -3.52
N GLY A 357 24.28 19.14 -3.87
CA GLY A 357 24.39 20.29 -2.99
C GLY A 357 23.17 20.53 -2.10
N GLU A 358 22.15 19.68 -2.18
CA GLU A 358 20.84 19.91 -1.57
C GLU A 358 20.57 18.96 -0.40
N TRP A 359 19.66 19.38 0.48
CA TRP A 359 19.12 18.63 1.60
C TRP A 359 17.60 18.66 1.51
N ASP A 360 17.04 17.63 0.91
CA ASP A 360 15.64 17.55 0.55
C ASP A 360 14.98 16.37 1.24
N VAL A 361 13.74 16.58 1.69
CA VAL A 361 12.87 15.54 2.22
C VAL A 361 11.47 15.79 1.67
N VAL A 362 11.01 14.90 0.79
CA VAL A 362 9.69 14.91 0.18
C VAL A 362 8.84 13.82 0.80
N VAL A 363 7.64 14.20 1.24
CA VAL A 363 6.60 13.29 1.75
C VAL A 363 5.34 13.50 0.92
N LEU A 364 4.94 12.45 0.19
CA LEU A 364 3.80 12.47 -0.73
C LEU A 364 2.82 11.35 -0.39
N SER A 365 1.54 11.68 -0.31
CA SER A 365 0.44 10.74 -0.17
C SER A 365 -0.82 11.30 -0.87
N PRO A 366 -1.90 10.52 -1.03
CA PRO A 366 -3.12 11.02 -1.65
C PRO A 366 -3.74 12.25 -0.97
N HIS A 367 -3.55 12.41 0.35
CA HIS A 367 -4.20 13.46 1.16
C HIS A 367 -3.22 14.42 1.84
N PHE A 368 -1.92 14.17 1.75
CA PHE A 368 -0.89 15.02 2.36
C PHE A 368 0.32 15.12 1.44
N SER A 369 0.87 16.33 1.33
CA SER A 369 2.07 16.65 0.57
C SER A 369 2.88 17.67 1.35
N ALA A 370 4.16 17.38 1.59
CA ALA A 370 5.10 18.32 2.18
C ALA A 370 6.51 18.06 1.66
N ALA A 371 7.26 19.12 1.44
CA ALA A 371 8.67 19.04 1.10
C ALA A 371 9.48 20.05 1.91
N LEU A 372 10.55 19.58 2.52
CA LEU A 372 11.67 20.41 2.93
C LEU A 372 12.64 20.43 1.76
N LEU A 373 12.88 21.59 1.18
CA LEU A 373 13.80 21.76 0.05
C LEU A 373 14.88 22.74 0.47
N ALA A 374 16.15 22.33 0.44
CA ALA A 374 17.23 23.15 0.96
C ALA A 374 18.52 23.05 0.15
N ARG A 375 19.23 24.16 0.00
CA ARG A 375 20.51 24.26 -0.70
C ARG A 375 21.60 24.73 0.26
N ASP A 376 22.74 24.04 0.24
CA ASP A 376 23.90 24.40 1.06
C ASP A 376 24.53 25.72 0.60
N LEU A 377 24.86 26.60 1.55
CA LEU A 377 25.53 27.88 1.27
C LEU A 377 27.05 27.77 1.17
N GLY A 378 27.62 26.58 1.44
CA GLY A 378 29.05 26.31 1.29
C GLY A 378 29.91 26.89 2.43
N ASP A 379 29.33 27.11 3.61
CA ASP A 379 30.05 27.60 4.78
C ASP A 379 31.17 26.64 5.20
N GLY A 380 32.34 27.18 5.56
CA GLY A 380 33.40 26.42 6.24
C GLY A 380 33.15 26.35 7.75
N GLY A 381 33.28 25.16 8.36
CA GLY A 381 33.11 24.99 9.82
C GLY A 381 32.60 23.60 10.23
N PRO A 382 32.16 23.42 11.50
CA PRO A 382 31.53 22.18 11.95
C PRO A 382 30.28 21.86 11.15
N ASP A 383 30.12 20.59 10.73
CA ASP A 383 29.05 20.18 9.81
C ASP A 383 27.62 20.54 10.28
N ALA A 384 27.35 20.45 11.59
CA ALA A 384 26.05 20.79 12.17
C ALA A 384 25.70 22.29 12.13
N GLN A 385 26.70 23.16 11.95
CA GLN A 385 26.55 24.62 11.92
C GLN A 385 26.54 25.19 10.50
N ARG A 386 26.80 24.35 9.47
CA ARG A 386 26.66 24.76 8.07
C ARG A 386 25.27 25.31 7.82
N ARG A 387 25.18 26.45 7.15
CA ARG A 387 23.90 27.08 6.85
C ARG A 387 23.40 26.67 5.47
N TYR A 388 22.10 26.57 5.40
CA TYR A 388 21.34 26.24 4.21
C TYR A 388 20.32 27.34 4.01
N GLU A 389 20.09 27.70 2.76
CA GLU A 389 18.84 28.34 2.38
C GLU A 389 17.80 27.26 2.13
N TYR A 390 16.58 27.45 2.62
CA TYR A 390 15.54 26.43 2.52
C TYR A 390 14.14 27.02 2.40
N ALA A 391 13.23 26.20 1.89
CA ALA A 391 11.80 26.39 1.97
C ALA A 391 11.14 25.11 2.50
N LEU A 392 10.15 25.27 3.39
CA LEU A 392 9.23 24.21 3.76
C LEU A 392 7.91 24.51 3.04
N THR A 393 7.53 23.66 2.10
CA THR A 393 6.33 23.85 1.29
C THR A 393 5.35 22.70 1.48
N TYR A 394 4.06 23.03 1.47
CA TYR A 394 2.94 22.09 1.43
C TYR A 394 2.16 22.22 0.10
N GLU A 395 2.63 23.08 -0.80
CA GLU A 395 2.04 23.28 -2.12
C GLU A 395 2.26 22.01 -2.94
N ARG A 396 1.15 21.36 -3.29
CA ARG A 396 1.17 19.98 -3.76
C ARG A 396 1.90 19.84 -5.10
N THR A 397 1.74 20.78 -6.02
CA THR A 397 2.39 20.71 -7.33
C THR A 397 3.92 20.77 -7.21
N THR A 398 4.46 21.69 -6.41
CA THR A 398 5.90 21.77 -6.11
C THR A 398 6.39 20.50 -5.43
N VAL A 399 5.65 19.95 -4.47
CA VAL A 399 6.03 18.71 -3.77
C VAL A 399 6.04 17.52 -4.74
N GLU A 400 5.04 17.41 -5.63
CA GLU A 400 4.98 16.38 -6.68
C GLU A 400 6.18 16.49 -7.63
N LEU A 401 6.51 17.70 -8.12
CA LEU A 401 7.68 17.94 -8.98
C LEU A 401 8.99 17.58 -8.29
N ALA A 402 9.18 18.00 -7.04
CA ALA A 402 10.36 17.65 -6.24
C ALA A 402 10.46 16.13 -6.03
N GLY A 403 9.33 15.47 -5.77
CA GLY A 403 9.25 14.02 -5.66
C GLY A 403 9.65 13.31 -6.96
N ILE A 404 9.13 13.76 -8.10
CA ILE A 404 9.50 13.24 -9.42
C ILE A 404 11.01 13.41 -9.66
N SER A 405 11.57 14.60 -9.39
CA SER A 405 13.00 14.87 -9.53
C SER A 405 13.88 13.91 -8.72
N LEU A 406 13.51 13.62 -7.46
CA LEU A 406 14.24 12.65 -6.63
C LEU A 406 14.06 11.21 -7.11
N VAL A 407 12.83 10.79 -7.38
CA VAL A 407 12.52 9.41 -7.76
C VAL A 407 13.08 9.06 -9.14
N ALA A 408 13.19 10.03 -10.04
CA ALA A 408 13.83 9.89 -11.35
C ALA A 408 15.33 9.54 -11.29
N ARG A 409 15.98 9.70 -10.13
CA ARG A 409 17.38 9.34 -9.89
C ARG A 409 17.55 8.00 -9.18
N VAL A 410 16.46 7.36 -8.78
CA VAL A 410 16.50 6.10 -8.02
C VAL A 410 16.97 4.96 -8.92
N ALA A 411 18.01 4.25 -8.49
CA ALA A 411 18.53 3.12 -9.25
C ALA A 411 17.55 1.94 -9.30
N ALA A 412 17.56 1.22 -10.42
CA ALA A 412 16.81 -0.03 -10.56
C ALA A 412 17.34 -1.11 -9.61
N GLN A 413 16.44 -1.90 -9.00
CA GLN A 413 16.85 -3.13 -8.34
C GLN A 413 17.13 -4.23 -9.39
N PRO A 414 18.16 -5.06 -9.21
CA PRO A 414 18.26 -6.31 -9.94
C PRO A 414 17.06 -7.20 -9.59
N ALA A 415 16.44 -7.84 -10.59
CA ALA A 415 15.35 -8.77 -10.35
C ALA A 415 15.78 -9.85 -9.34
N PRO A 416 14.92 -10.26 -8.40
CA PRO A 416 15.23 -11.37 -7.51
C PRO A 416 15.56 -12.61 -8.36
N VAL A 417 16.74 -13.18 -8.14
CA VAL A 417 17.12 -14.46 -8.75
C VAL A 417 16.11 -15.49 -8.25
N PRO A 418 15.40 -16.23 -9.14
CA PRO A 418 14.48 -17.26 -8.70
C PRO A 418 15.27 -18.25 -7.82
N GLU A 419 14.80 -18.45 -6.60
CA GLU A 419 15.38 -19.43 -5.69
C GLU A 419 15.30 -20.79 -6.38
N VAL A 420 16.46 -21.33 -6.77
CA VAL A 420 16.56 -22.60 -7.48
C VAL A 420 16.06 -23.68 -6.53
N ALA A 421 14.83 -24.16 -6.76
CA ALA A 421 14.30 -25.34 -6.09
C ALA A 421 15.34 -26.46 -6.20
N ALA A 422 15.79 -26.97 -5.05
CA ALA A 422 16.75 -28.05 -4.98
C ALA A 422 16.31 -29.23 -5.88
N PRO A 423 17.25 -29.87 -6.60
CA PRO A 423 16.89 -30.92 -7.54
C PRO A 423 16.22 -32.09 -6.80
N PRO A 424 15.17 -32.69 -7.39
CA PRO A 424 14.45 -33.78 -6.75
C PRO A 424 15.37 -34.99 -6.59
N VAL A 425 15.35 -35.58 -5.39
CA VAL A 425 16.00 -36.86 -5.08
C VAL A 425 15.37 -37.96 -5.94
N GLN A 426 16.17 -38.58 -6.81
CA GLN A 426 15.74 -39.73 -7.62
C GLN A 426 15.65 -40.98 -6.74
N LEU A 427 14.46 -41.59 -6.68
CA LEU A 427 14.26 -42.95 -6.15
C LEU A 427 14.18 -43.96 -7.31
N PRO A 428 14.63 -45.23 -7.13
CA PRO A 428 14.81 -46.17 -8.23
C PRO A 428 13.47 -46.74 -8.72
N LEU A 429 13.26 -46.75 -10.03
CA LEU A 429 12.11 -47.41 -10.67
C LEU A 429 12.31 -48.92 -10.73
N ALA A 430 11.43 -49.68 -10.08
CA ALA A 430 11.28 -51.11 -10.30
C ALA A 430 10.45 -51.35 -11.56
N GLN A 431 11.02 -52.12 -12.50
CA GLN A 431 10.37 -52.54 -13.73
C GLN A 431 9.34 -53.66 -13.45
N SER A 432 8.13 -53.52 -13.96
CA SER A 432 7.19 -54.62 -14.14
C SER A 432 6.44 -54.42 -15.44
N SER A 433 6.67 -55.35 -16.38
CA SER A 433 6.01 -55.45 -17.66
C SER A 433 4.61 -56.04 -17.49
N LEU A 434 3.65 -55.61 -18.32
CA LEU A 434 2.58 -56.45 -18.86
C LEU A 434 1.97 -55.77 -20.09
N ALA A 435 1.68 -56.59 -21.09
CA ALA A 435 1.35 -56.26 -22.48
C ALA A 435 -0.05 -55.60 -22.67
N GLY A 436 -0.20 -54.80 -23.72
CA GLY A 436 -1.41 -53.99 -24.01
C GLY A 436 -2.39 -54.58 -25.05
N PRO A 437 -3.42 -53.78 -25.42
CA PRO A 437 -3.76 -53.55 -26.83
C PRO A 437 -4.01 -52.05 -27.22
N THR A 438 -3.41 -51.62 -28.36
CA THR A 438 -3.74 -50.64 -29.48
C THR A 438 -4.49 -49.27 -29.26
N PRO A 439 -4.38 -48.24 -30.16
CA PRO A 439 -3.28 -47.27 -30.23
C PRO A 439 -3.66 -45.75 -30.24
N GLU A 440 -4.90 -45.28 -29.97
CA GLU A 440 -5.25 -43.83 -30.06
C GLU A 440 -5.76 -43.15 -28.77
N GLU A 441 -6.16 -43.90 -27.74
CA GLU A 441 -6.46 -43.37 -26.38
C GLU A 441 -5.28 -43.27 -25.37
N PRO A 442 -4.05 -43.82 -25.59
CA PRO A 442 -3.08 -43.93 -24.49
C PRO A 442 -2.27 -42.65 -24.21
N LEU A 443 -2.22 -41.67 -25.13
CA LEU A 443 -1.42 -40.45 -24.92
C LEU A 443 -2.07 -39.50 -23.90
N LEU A 444 -3.39 -39.31 -23.99
CA LEU A 444 -4.14 -38.45 -23.08
C LEU A 444 -4.14 -39.02 -21.65
N LEU A 445 -4.41 -40.32 -21.50
CA LEU A 445 -4.36 -40.98 -20.19
C LEU A 445 -2.95 -41.01 -19.60
N ARG A 446 -1.90 -41.14 -20.42
CA ARG A 446 -0.50 -41.01 -19.95
C ARG A 446 -0.14 -39.57 -19.57
N ALA A 447 -0.66 -38.57 -20.28
CA ALA A 447 -0.44 -37.16 -19.94
C ALA A 447 -1.09 -36.81 -18.60
N LEU A 448 -2.34 -37.26 -18.36
CA LEU A 448 -3.04 -37.08 -17.08
C LEU A 448 -2.42 -37.90 -15.94
N ALA A 449 -1.82 -39.05 -16.24
CA ALA A 449 -1.10 -39.87 -15.26
C ALA A 449 0.29 -39.30 -14.90
N ALA A 450 0.91 -38.51 -15.78
CA ALA A 450 2.24 -37.94 -15.57
C ALA A 450 2.25 -36.61 -14.80
N THR A 451 1.08 -36.00 -14.57
CA THR A 451 0.99 -34.75 -13.80
C THR A 451 1.20 -34.99 -12.31
N THR A 452 1.95 -34.10 -11.67
CA THR A 452 2.18 -34.11 -10.20
C THR A 452 0.99 -33.62 -9.39
N SER A 453 0.00 -33.00 -10.04
CA SER A 453 -1.27 -32.61 -9.42
C SER A 453 -2.29 -33.74 -9.49
N GLY A 454 -3.15 -33.83 -8.47
CA GLY A 454 -4.28 -34.74 -8.49
C GLY A 454 -5.21 -34.37 -9.64
N VAL A 455 -5.62 -35.37 -10.42
CA VAL A 455 -6.59 -35.21 -11.50
C VAL A 455 -7.73 -36.16 -11.25
N THR A 456 -8.94 -35.65 -11.43
CA THR A 456 -10.22 -36.35 -11.30
C THR A 456 -11.09 -36.06 -12.49
N ILE A 457 -11.89 -37.04 -12.93
CA ILE A 457 -12.97 -36.82 -13.90
C ILE A 457 -14.26 -37.36 -13.30
N SER A 458 -15.28 -36.52 -13.25
CA SER A 458 -16.63 -36.87 -12.81
C SER A 458 -17.56 -36.99 -14.02
N ASP A 459 -18.43 -38.00 -14.01
CA ASP A 459 -19.50 -38.15 -14.99
C ASP A 459 -20.72 -37.35 -14.53
N MET A 460 -21.11 -36.34 -15.32
CA MET A 460 -22.24 -35.47 -14.99
C MET A 460 -23.58 -36.01 -15.49
N THR A 461 -23.55 -37.04 -16.33
CA THR A 461 -24.75 -37.71 -16.87
C THR A 461 -25.27 -38.79 -15.93
N ALA A 462 -24.40 -39.31 -15.04
CA ALA A 462 -24.75 -40.31 -14.05
C ALA A 462 -25.32 -39.70 -12.75
N PRO A 463 -26.26 -40.40 -12.07
CA PRO A 463 -26.79 -39.95 -10.78
C PRO A 463 -25.69 -39.75 -9.75
N ASP A 464 -25.81 -38.69 -8.93
CA ASP A 464 -24.85 -38.31 -7.88
C ASP A 464 -23.45 -37.86 -8.37
N GLN A 465 -23.24 -37.72 -9.69
CA GLN A 465 -22.00 -37.20 -10.29
C GLN A 465 -20.73 -37.94 -9.82
N PRO A 466 -20.62 -39.26 -10.10
CA PRO A 466 -19.55 -40.08 -9.61
C PRO A 466 -18.23 -39.81 -10.32
N LEU A 467 -17.12 -40.00 -9.61
CA LEU A 467 -15.78 -40.06 -10.19
C LEU A 467 -15.63 -41.30 -11.08
N ILE A 468 -15.29 -41.08 -12.35
CA ILE A 468 -15.00 -42.14 -13.34
C ILE A 468 -13.51 -42.29 -13.64
N TYR A 469 -12.69 -41.31 -13.26
CA TYR A 469 -11.25 -41.37 -13.36
C TYR A 469 -10.58 -40.61 -12.22
N VAL A 470 -9.47 -41.16 -11.73
CA VAL A 470 -8.51 -40.50 -10.85
C VAL A 470 -7.10 -40.89 -11.27
N ASN A 471 -6.12 -39.98 -11.13
CA ASN A 471 -4.71 -40.32 -11.36
C ASN A 471 -4.00 -40.71 -10.05
N ALA A 472 -2.77 -41.24 -10.16
CA ALA A 472 -1.98 -41.67 -9.01
C ALA A 472 -1.66 -40.52 -8.04
N ALA A 473 -1.49 -39.30 -8.54
CA ALA A 473 -1.28 -38.12 -7.71
C ALA A 473 -2.52 -37.81 -6.84
N PHE A 474 -3.74 -37.99 -7.37
CA PHE A 474 -4.97 -37.84 -6.60
C PHE A 474 -5.08 -38.92 -5.52
N GLU A 475 -4.72 -40.18 -5.82
CA GLU A 475 -4.71 -41.24 -4.80
C GLU A 475 -3.78 -40.91 -3.63
N GLN A 476 -2.60 -40.36 -3.92
CA GLN A 476 -1.66 -39.89 -2.90
C GLN A 476 -2.20 -38.69 -2.10
N LEU A 477 -2.78 -37.70 -2.79
CA LEU A 477 -3.36 -36.51 -2.15
C LEU A 477 -4.57 -36.84 -1.27
N ALA A 478 -5.49 -37.66 -1.78
CA ALA A 478 -6.71 -38.07 -1.08
C ALA A 478 -6.44 -39.13 -0.02
N GLY A 479 -5.30 -39.83 -0.07
CA GLY A 479 -4.97 -40.94 0.83
C GLY A 479 -5.91 -42.14 0.68
N LEU A 480 -6.52 -42.30 -0.50
CA LEU A 480 -7.48 -43.35 -0.83
C LEU A 480 -7.19 -43.89 -2.22
N SER A 481 -7.31 -45.21 -2.41
CA SER A 481 -7.07 -45.81 -3.72
C SER A 481 -8.21 -45.56 -4.70
N ALA A 482 -7.93 -45.68 -6.00
CA ALA A 482 -8.90 -45.56 -7.08
C ALA A 482 -10.10 -46.49 -6.86
N ALA A 483 -9.85 -47.73 -6.41
CA ALA A 483 -10.91 -48.69 -6.10
C ALA A 483 -11.86 -48.22 -4.96
N GLN A 484 -11.39 -47.35 -4.07
CA GLN A 484 -12.19 -46.80 -2.97
C GLN A 484 -12.96 -45.53 -3.33
N VAL A 485 -12.56 -44.82 -4.40
CA VAL A 485 -13.09 -43.49 -4.75
C VAL A 485 -13.87 -43.47 -6.06
N LEU A 486 -13.55 -44.35 -7.01
CA LEU A 486 -14.30 -44.47 -8.27
C LEU A 486 -15.76 -44.89 -7.98
N GLY A 487 -16.70 -44.30 -8.70
CA GLY A 487 -18.13 -44.49 -8.48
C GLY A 487 -18.72 -43.63 -7.35
N ARG A 488 -17.92 -42.80 -6.67
CA ARG A 488 -18.38 -41.91 -5.59
C ARG A 488 -18.26 -40.45 -5.99
N ASN A 489 -19.09 -39.59 -5.43
CA ASN A 489 -18.93 -38.16 -5.57
C ASN A 489 -17.73 -37.63 -4.77
N CYS A 490 -16.93 -36.74 -5.37
CA CYS A 490 -15.71 -36.17 -4.78
C CYS A 490 -15.92 -35.41 -3.44
N ARG A 491 -17.17 -35.08 -3.08
CA ARG A 491 -17.52 -34.43 -1.80
C ARG A 491 -17.09 -35.19 -0.55
N PHE A 492 -16.67 -36.46 -0.65
CA PHE A 492 -16.12 -37.20 0.49
C PHE A 492 -14.89 -36.52 1.10
N LEU A 493 -14.18 -35.68 0.34
CA LEU A 493 -13.05 -34.86 0.81
C LEU A 493 -13.49 -33.72 1.76
N GLN A 494 -14.77 -33.35 1.77
CA GLN A 494 -15.29 -32.26 2.61
C GLN A 494 -15.60 -32.76 4.02
N GLY A 495 -15.34 -31.95 5.04
CA GLY A 495 -15.57 -32.26 6.45
C GLY A 495 -16.21 -31.11 7.23
N ALA A 496 -16.24 -31.25 8.56
CA ALA A 496 -16.86 -30.26 9.45
C ALA A 496 -16.16 -28.89 9.39
N ASP A 497 -14.85 -28.88 9.13
CA ASP A 497 -14.03 -27.67 9.05
C ASP A 497 -13.98 -27.05 7.64
N THR A 498 -14.60 -27.71 6.65
CA THR A 498 -14.71 -27.17 5.29
C THR A 498 -15.72 -26.02 5.28
N ASP A 499 -15.32 -24.85 4.79
CA ASP A 499 -16.18 -23.67 4.71
C ASP A 499 -17.49 -23.96 3.93
N PRO A 500 -18.67 -23.90 4.59
CA PRO A 500 -19.96 -24.18 3.96
C PRO A 500 -20.31 -23.20 2.84
N ALA A 501 -19.87 -21.94 2.93
CA ALA A 501 -20.11 -20.94 1.90
C ALA A 501 -19.32 -21.30 0.63
N MET A 502 -18.06 -21.71 0.79
CA MET A 502 -17.22 -22.17 -0.30
C MET A 502 -17.81 -23.39 -1.01
N VAL A 503 -18.33 -24.37 -0.25
CA VAL A 503 -19.00 -25.56 -0.80
C VAL A 503 -20.26 -25.18 -1.58
N SER A 504 -21.04 -24.21 -1.08
CA SER A 504 -22.24 -23.72 -1.78
C SER A 504 -21.90 -23.06 -3.12
N ARG A 505 -20.85 -22.23 -3.17
CA ARG A 505 -20.36 -21.63 -4.42
C ARG A 505 -19.88 -22.68 -5.41
N MET A 506 -19.10 -23.66 -4.94
CA MET A 506 -18.62 -24.77 -5.76
C MET A 506 -19.79 -25.53 -6.40
N ARG A 507 -20.82 -25.86 -5.60
CA ARG A 507 -22.02 -26.55 -6.11
C ARG A 507 -22.80 -25.71 -7.11
N SER A 508 -22.92 -24.42 -6.86
CA SER A 508 -23.62 -23.49 -7.77
C SER A 508 -22.92 -23.39 -9.12
N ALA A 509 -21.59 -23.29 -9.13
CA ALA A 509 -20.78 -23.28 -10.34
C ALA A 509 -20.91 -24.58 -11.14
N ILE A 510 -20.84 -25.74 -10.46
CA ILE A 510 -21.02 -27.06 -11.10
C ILE A 510 -22.41 -27.18 -11.73
N ASN A 511 -23.47 -26.78 -11.01
CA ASN A 511 -24.84 -26.84 -11.50
C ASN A 511 -25.09 -25.88 -12.69
N ALA A 512 -24.37 -24.76 -12.73
CA ALA A 512 -24.43 -23.80 -13.83
C ALA A 512 -23.54 -24.20 -15.02
N GLY A 513 -22.78 -25.29 -14.93
CA GLY A 513 -21.84 -25.70 -15.97
C GLY A 513 -20.66 -24.74 -16.13
N GLN A 514 -20.27 -24.06 -15.05
CA GLN A 514 -19.19 -23.07 -15.04
C GLN A 514 -17.90 -23.64 -14.45
N GLU A 515 -16.77 -23.01 -14.78
CA GLU A 515 -15.49 -23.26 -14.13
C GLU A 515 -15.52 -22.80 -12.66
N PHE A 516 -14.75 -23.48 -11.82
CA PHE A 516 -14.62 -23.11 -10.41
C PHE A 516 -13.17 -23.27 -9.94
N ARG A 517 -12.62 -22.22 -9.33
CA ARG A 517 -11.29 -22.25 -8.71
C ARG A 517 -11.34 -21.71 -7.29
N ALA A 518 -10.79 -22.44 -6.33
CA ALA A 518 -10.65 -21.99 -4.95
C ALA A 518 -9.64 -22.83 -4.16
N THR A 519 -9.19 -22.29 -3.03
CA THR A 519 -8.48 -23.07 -2.01
C THR A 519 -9.48 -23.49 -0.93
N VAL A 520 -9.62 -24.79 -0.72
CA VAL A 520 -10.66 -25.39 0.14
C VAL A 520 -10.01 -26.32 1.16
N LEU A 521 -10.40 -26.22 2.42
CA LEU A 521 -9.96 -27.17 3.43
C LEU A 521 -10.65 -28.52 3.18
N ASN A 522 -9.87 -29.54 2.87
CA ASN A 522 -10.33 -30.90 2.61
C ASN A 522 -9.70 -31.86 3.61
N HIS A 523 -10.18 -33.09 3.63
CA HIS A 523 -9.68 -34.14 4.50
C HIS A 523 -9.22 -35.33 3.66
N ARG A 524 -8.07 -35.89 4.01
CA ARG A 524 -7.47 -37.06 3.37
C ARG A 524 -7.42 -38.25 4.30
N GLY A 525 -7.42 -39.44 3.70
CA GLY A 525 -7.33 -40.72 4.38
C GLY A 525 -8.53 -41.05 5.29
N PRO A 526 -8.57 -42.28 5.82
CA PRO A 526 -9.64 -42.72 6.71
C PRO A 526 -9.64 -41.99 8.07
N GLN A 527 -8.50 -41.44 8.49
CA GLN A 527 -8.36 -40.65 9.73
C GLN A 527 -8.80 -39.18 9.57
N ARG A 528 -9.23 -38.76 8.37
CA ARG A 528 -9.71 -37.40 8.07
C ARG A 528 -8.71 -36.28 8.40
N GLU A 529 -7.44 -36.45 8.04
CA GLU A 529 -6.41 -35.43 8.22
C GLU A 529 -6.72 -34.20 7.34
N PRO A 530 -6.75 -32.97 7.91
CA PRO A 530 -7.04 -31.76 7.14
C PRO A 530 -5.88 -31.37 6.22
N TRP A 531 -6.19 -30.85 5.04
CA TRP A 531 -5.23 -30.30 4.09
C TRP A 531 -5.87 -29.19 3.25
N TRP A 532 -5.07 -28.20 2.86
CA TRP A 532 -5.52 -27.15 1.96
C TRP A 532 -5.39 -27.61 0.53
N ASN A 533 -6.53 -27.78 -0.12
CA ASN A 533 -6.64 -28.20 -1.51
C ASN A 533 -6.93 -26.99 -2.40
N GLU A 534 -5.96 -26.59 -3.21
CA GLU A 534 -6.25 -25.69 -4.34
C GLU A 534 -6.90 -26.52 -5.44
N ILE A 535 -8.21 -26.31 -5.62
CA ILE A 535 -9.04 -27.05 -6.57
C ILE A 535 -9.42 -26.18 -7.76
N HIS A 536 -9.26 -26.73 -8.96
CA HIS A 536 -9.76 -26.17 -10.21
C HIS A 536 -10.67 -27.19 -10.89
N LEU A 537 -11.93 -26.81 -11.13
CA LEU A 537 -12.94 -27.64 -11.79
C LEU A 537 -13.30 -27.02 -13.14
N ALA A 538 -13.15 -27.80 -14.21
CA ALA A 538 -13.46 -27.39 -15.58
C ALA A 538 -14.54 -28.31 -16.20
N PRO A 539 -15.62 -27.76 -16.77
CA PRO A 539 -16.67 -28.53 -17.43
C PRO A 539 -16.20 -29.03 -18.81
N VAL A 540 -16.65 -30.22 -19.19
CA VAL A 540 -16.49 -30.78 -20.53
C VAL A 540 -17.87 -30.99 -21.13
N THR A 541 -18.11 -30.38 -22.29
CA THR A 541 -19.41 -30.42 -22.98
C THR A 541 -19.40 -31.34 -24.19
N ASP A 542 -20.55 -31.91 -24.52
CA ASP A 542 -20.77 -32.59 -25.78
C ASP A 542 -20.92 -31.61 -26.97
N ALA A 543 -21.10 -32.14 -28.18
CA ALA A 543 -21.31 -31.34 -29.39
C ALA A 543 -22.58 -30.48 -29.39
N ARG A 544 -23.47 -30.66 -28.39
CA ARG A 544 -24.70 -29.89 -28.20
C ARG A 544 -24.57 -28.85 -27.08
N GLY A 545 -23.38 -28.72 -26.47
CA GLY A 545 -23.12 -27.78 -25.37
C GLY A 545 -23.62 -28.27 -24.01
N THR A 546 -24.04 -29.54 -23.89
CA THR A 546 -24.47 -30.11 -22.60
C THR A 546 -23.25 -30.59 -21.84
N VAL A 547 -23.13 -30.23 -20.55
CA VAL A 547 -22.01 -30.70 -19.71
C VAL A 547 -22.15 -32.20 -19.47
N VAL A 548 -21.17 -32.96 -19.92
CA VAL A 548 -21.12 -34.43 -19.78
C VAL A 548 -20.10 -34.87 -18.74
N GLN A 549 -19.03 -34.10 -18.52
CA GLN A 549 -18.01 -34.42 -17.52
C GLN A 549 -17.50 -33.15 -16.82
N TYR A 550 -16.89 -33.33 -15.65
CA TYR A 550 -16.06 -32.30 -15.02
C TYR A 550 -14.66 -32.85 -14.76
N ILE A 551 -13.65 -32.09 -15.14
CA ILE A 551 -12.25 -32.37 -14.81
C ILE A 551 -11.88 -31.55 -13.58
N GLY A 552 -11.46 -32.22 -12.51
CA GLY A 552 -10.93 -31.56 -11.31
C GLY A 552 -9.43 -31.72 -11.23
N VAL A 553 -8.71 -30.62 -11.04
CA VAL A 553 -7.28 -30.59 -10.74
C VAL A 553 -7.10 -30.14 -9.29
N GLN A 554 -6.29 -30.86 -8.52
CA GLN A 554 -6.09 -30.64 -7.10
C GLN A 554 -4.60 -30.54 -6.75
N THR A 555 -4.25 -29.56 -5.93
CA THR A 555 -2.87 -29.34 -5.46
C THR A 555 -2.84 -29.11 -3.96
N ASP A 556 -1.93 -29.79 -3.26
CA ASP A 556 -1.71 -29.56 -1.82
C ASP A 556 -0.93 -28.26 -1.61
N VAL A 557 -1.60 -27.29 -0.99
CA VAL A 557 -1.03 -25.99 -0.66
C VAL A 557 -0.93 -25.79 0.85
N THR A 558 -1.03 -26.86 1.64
CA THR A 558 -1.04 -26.82 3.11
C THR A 558 0.20 -26.12 3.67
N THR A 559 1.40 -26.47 3.20
CA THR A 559 2.65 -25.83 3.65
C THR A 559 2.66 -24.34 3.34
N ARG A 560 2.22 -23.94 2.15
CA ARG A 560 2.16 -22.53 1.72
C ARG A 560 1.18 -21.73 2.59
N VAL A 561 -0.05 -22.23 2.74
CA VAL A 561 -1.11 -21.55 3.51
C VAL A 561 -0.75 -21.47 5.00
N ASN A 562 -0.12 -22.50 5.56
CA ASN A 562 0.32 -22.47 6.96
C ASN A 562 1.47 -21.47 7.17
N ALA A 563 2.47 -21.45 6.30
CA ALA A 563 3.57 -20.48 6.37
C ALA A 563 3.07 -19.02 6.26
N GLU A 564 2.14 -18.75 5.35
CA GLU A 564 1.51 -17.43 5.20
C GLU A 564 0.73 -17.02 6.46
N ARG A 565 -0.01 -17.95 7.07
CA ARG A 565 -0.72 -17.71 8.33
C ARG A 565 0.21 -17.47 9.50
N GLU A 566 1.31 -18.21 9.60
CA GLU A 566 2.33 -18.00 10.64
C GLU A 566 2.97 -16.62 10.51
N LEU A 567 3.32 -16.20 9.30
CA LEU A 567 3.84 -14.85 9.03
C LEU A 567 2.85 -13.75 9.43
N LEU A 568 1.56 -13.92 9.09
CA LEU A 568 0.51 -12.97 9.47
C LEU A 568 0.37 -12.87 11.00
N GLN A 569 0.38 -14.01 11.71
CA GLN A 569 0.31 -14.03 13.16
C GLN A 569 1.53 -13.40 13.82
N GLU A 570 2.74 -13.64 13.31
CA GLU A 570 3.97 -13.05 13.83
C GLU A 570 4.01 -11.53 13.60
N ARG A 571 3.53 -11.08 12.44
CA ARG A 571 3.36 -9.66 12.13
C ARG A 571 2.37 -8.99 13.09
N ASP A 572 1.22 -9.61 13.33
CA ASP A 572 0.20 -9.08 14.23
C ASP A 572 0.69 -9.02 15.68
N ARG A 573 1.42 -10.05 16.14
CA ARG A 573 2.10 -10.04 17.44
C ARG A 573 3.13 -8.92 17.54
N THR A 574 3.97 -8.76 16.53
CA THR A 574 4.98 -7.69 16.49
C THR A 574 4.32 -6.31 16.53
N ARG A 575 3.22 -6.13 15.80
CA ARG A 575 2.42 -4.89 15.82
C ARG A 575 1.83 -4.61 17.20
N GLN A 576 1.28 -5.62 17.86
CA GLN A 576 0.76 -5.50 19.23
C GLN A 576 1.87 -5.19 20.24
N HIS A 577 3.04 -5.84 20.12
CA HIS A 577 4.19 -5.56 20.98
C HIS A 577 4.71 -4.13 20.77
N LEU A 578 4.82 -3.67 19.52
CA LEU A 578 5.25 -2.30 19.22
C LEU A 578 4.24 -1.28 19.74
N ALA A 579 2.94 -1.50 19.55
CA ALA A 579 1.89 -0.64 20.11
C ALA A 579 1.97 -0.59 21.65
N ARG A 580 2.24 -1.73 22.30
CA ARG A 580 2.42 -1.80 23.75
C ARG A 580 3.68 -1.08 24.22
N ILE A 581 4.78 -1.18 23.48
CA ILE A 581 6.03 -0.46 23.75
C ILE A 581 5.82 1.05 23.58
N GLU A 582 5.13 1.49 22.52
CA GLU A 582 4.79 2.90 22.31
C GLU A 582 3.86 3.44 23.42
N GLU A 583 2.85 2.67 23.82
CA GLU A 583 1.95 3.00 24.92
C GLU A 583 2.73 3.18 26.23
N LEU A 584 3.60 2.23 26.58
CA LEU A 584 4.44 2.31 27.79
C LEU A 584 5.50 3.42 27.71
N ALA A 585 5.98 3.75 26.51
CA ALA A 585 6.99 4.80 26.34
C ALA A 585 6.44 6.21 26.56
N TYR A 586 5.13 6.43 26.38
CA TYR A 586 4.53 7.76 26.32
C TYR A 586 3.29 7.97 27.23
N THR A 587 2.80 6.94 27.90
CA THR A 587 1.66 7.04 28.82
C THR A 587 1.97 6.42 30.17
N ASP A 588 1.35 6.95 31.21
CA ASP A 588 1.32 6.38 32.55
C ASP A 588 0.30 5.22 32.58
N PRO A 589 0.70 3.99 32.92
CA PRO A 589 -0.15 2.82 32.80
C PRO A 589 -1.30 2.79 33.82
N LEU A 590 -1.22 3.57 34.90
CA LEU A 590 -2.25 3.61 35.93
C LEU A 590 -3.39 4.57 35.55
N THR A 591 -3.06 5.79 35.12
CA THR A 591 -4.04 6.85 34.85
C THR A 591 -4.40 6.99 33.37
N GLY A 592 -3.64 6.36 32.47
CA GLY A 592 -3.77 6.52 31.02
C GLY A 592 -3.41 7.94 30.53
N LEU A 593 -2.87 8.80 31.40
CA LEU A 593 -2.39 10.12 31.03
C LEU A 593 -1.06 10.01 30.28
N PRO A 594 -0.71 11.00 29.44
CA PRO A 594 0.67 11.22 29.02
C PRO A 594 1.66 11.12 30.19
N ASN A 595 2.83 10.52 29.96
CA ASN A 595 3.94 10.61 30.91
C ASN A 595 4.71 11.93 30.70
N ARG A 596 5.68 12.19 31.59
CA ARG A 596 6.55 13.38 31.52
C ARG A 596 7.12 13.62 30.12
N ARG A 597 7.66 12.58 29.49
CA ARG A 597 8.32 12.68 28.18
C ARG A 597 7.37 13.20 27.10
N ARG A 598 6.14 12.69 27.05
CA ARG A 598 5.13 13.12 26.07
C ARG A 598 4.68 14.57 26.30
N LEU A 599 4.58 15.01 27.55
CA LEU A 599 4.23 16.40 27.86
C LEU A 599 5.36 17.35 27.50
N GLU A 600 6.61 16.99 27.82
CA GLU A 600 7.80 17.74 27.47
C GLU A 600 7.89 17.99 25.95
N GLU A 601 7.74 16.96 25.12
CA GLU A 601 7.77 17.11 23.65
C GLU A 601 6.70 18.08 23.11
N ARG A 602 5.50 18.06 23.71
CA ARG A 602 4.40 18.96 23.33
C ARG A 602 4.59 20.38 23.86
N MET A 603 5.11 20.51 25.07
CA MET A 603 5.45 21.80 25.69
C MET A 603 6.55 22.52 24.90
N GLU A 604 7.62 21.83 24.51
CA GLU A 604 8.70 22.37 23.68
C GLU A 604 8.16 22.92 22.35
N THR A 605 7.24 22.19 21.72
CA THR A 605 6.57 22.65 20.49
C THR A 605 5.76 23.94 20.74
N ALA A 606 5.05 24.02 21.86
CA ALA A 606 4.22 25.18 22.20
C ALA A 606 5.04 26.41 22.62
N LEU A 607 6.15 26.20 23.36
CA LEU A 607 7.10 27.26 23.72
C LEU A 607 7.74 27.85 22.47
N TRP A 608 8.10 27.01 21.50
CA TRP A 608 8.61 27.49 20.22
C TRP A 608 7.61 28.37 19.47
N GLN A 609 6.33 27.97 19.43
CA GLN A 609 5.26 28.79 18.83
C GLN A 609 5.04 30.11 19.57
N ALA A 610 5.00 30.08 20.91
CA ALA A 610 4.83 31.28 21.73
C ALA A 610 5.95 32.31 21.50
N ARG A 611 7.19 31.84 21.30
CA ARG A 611 8.34 32.70 20.98
C ARG A 611 8.22 33.38 19.61
N LEU A 612 7.61 32.71 18.64
CA LEU A 612 7.40 33.27 17.30
C LEU A 612 6.30 34.33 17.28
N ASP A 613 5.17 34.03 17.91
CA ASP A 613 3.96 34.86 17.81
C ASP A 613 3.85 35.87 18.97
N GLY A 614 4.84 35.89 19.88
CA GLY A 614 4.88 36.76 21.05
C GLY A 614 3.90 36.37 22.17
N GLY A 615 3.36 35.15 22.12
CA GLY A 615 2.45 34.59 23.11
C GLY A 615 3.15 34.08 24.38
N ALA A 616 2.37 33.46 25.26
CA ALA A 616 2.84 32.89 26.51
C ALA A 616 2.34 31.45 26.72
N VAL A 617 3.03 30.72 27.59
CA VAL A 617 2.69 29.35 28.00
C VAL A 617 2.88 29.26 29.50
N ALA A 618 1.98 28.59 30.21
CA ALA A 618 2.14 28.32 31.64
C ALA A 618 2.31 26.82 31.90
N LEU A 619 3.20 26.48 32.83
CA LEU A 619 3.39 25.13 33.34
C LEU A 619 3.01 25.11 34.83
N LEU A 620 2.10 24.21 35.17
CA LEU A 620 1.64 23.98 36.53
C LEU A 620 2.16 22.64 37.00
N PHE A 621 2.77 22.62 38.18
CA PHE A 621 3.21 21.42 38.89
C PHE A 621 2.28 21.17 40.07
N LEU A 622 1.64 20.01 40.09
CA LEU A 622 0.65 19.64 41.10
C LEU A 622 1.16 18.44 41.89
N ASP A 623 1.06 18.49 43.21
CA ASP A 623 1.39 17.42 44.13
C ASP A 623 0.21 17.20 45.10
N LEU A 624 -0.25 15.95 45.24
CA LEU A 624 -1.36 15.61 46.14
C LEU A 624 -0.89 15.48 47.59
N ASP A 625 -1.33 16.40 48.43
CA ASP A 625 -0.96 16.43 49.83
C ASP A 625 -1.58 15.25 50.60
N GLY A 626 -0.73 14.53 51.35
CA GLY A 626 -1.15 13.42 52.18
C GLY A 626 -1.50 12.13 51.42
N PHE A 627 -1.16 12.02 50.14
CA PHE A 627 -1.41 10.80 49.34
C PHE A 627 -0.82 9.53 50.00
N LYS A 628 0.38 9.62 50.57
CA LYS A 628 0.98 8.51 51.32
C LYS A 628 0.12 8.06 52.50
N ALA A 629 -0.50 8.97 53.24
CA ALA A 629 -1.38 8.63 54.35
C ALA A 629 -2.64 7.90 53.88
N VAL A 630 -3.15 8.23 52.68
CA VAL A 630 -4.26 7.48 52.06
C VAL A 630 -3.83 6.05 51.73
N ASN A 631 -2.65 5.87 51.13
CA ASN A 631 -2.10 4.53 50.87
C ASN A 631 -1.89 3.73 52.16
N ASP A 632 -1.36 4.35 53.21
CA ASP A 632 -1.08 3.68 54.48
C ASP A 632 -2.37 3.30 55.23
N ALA A 633 -3.44 4.11 55.12
CA ALA A 633 -4.70 3.88 55.80
C ALA A 633 -5.68 2.96 55.04
N HIS A 634 -5.69 3.03 53.70
CA HIS A 634 -6.70 2.38 52.86
C HIS A 634 -6.12 1.40 51.82
N GLY A 635 -4.80 1.26 51.77
CA GLY A 635 -4.08 0.37 50.87
C GLY A 635 -3.80 0.98 49.49
N HIS A 636 -2.82 0.40 48.78
CA HIS A 636 -2.38 0.89 47.47
C HIS A 636 -3.48 0.90 46.39
N ALA A 637 -4.40 -0.07 46.42
CA ALA A 637 -5.51 -0.11 45.47
C ALA A 637 -6.44 1.11 45.61
N ALA A 638 -6.67 1.60 46.83
CA ALA A 638 -7.45 2.80 47.08
C ALA A 638 -6.70 4.07 46.64
N GLY A 639 -5.37 4.10 46.79
CA GLY A 639 -4.55 5.17 46.24
C GLY A 639 -4.54 5.19 44.71
N ASP A 640 -4.53 4.02 44.07
CA ASP A 640 -4.62 3.90 42.61
C ASP A 640 -5.97 4.43 42.09
N GLU A 641 -7.08 4.06 42.73
CA GLU A 641 -8.42 4.56 42.42
C GLU A 641 -8.54 6.08 42.65
N LEU A 642 -7.90 6.60 43.70
CA LEU A 642 -7.81 8.03 43.96
C LEU A 642 -7.07 8.76 42.83
N LEU A 643 -5.91 8.25 42.40
CA LEU A 643 -5.12 8.85 41.31
C LEU A 643 -5.87 8.83 39.98
N GLN A 644 -6.58 7.74 39.68
CA GLN A 644 -7.44 7.64 38.49
C GLN A 644 -8.58 8.66 38.54
N THR A 645 -9.25 8.80 39.68
CA THR A 645 -10.33 9.78 39.86
C THR A 645 -9.82 11.22 39.72
N VAL A 646 -8.65 11.53 40.30
CA VAL A 646 -8.00 12.83 40.15
C VAL A 646 -7.62 13.10 38.69
N ALA A 647 -7.06 12.11 37.99
CA ALA A 647 -6.72 12.24 36.58
C ALA A 647 -7.95 12.57 35.71
N ASP A 648 -9.08 11.90 35.94
CA ASP A 648 -10.34 12.15 35.22
C ASP A 648 -10.93 13.53 35.53
N ARG A 649 -10.88 13.94 36.79
CA ARG A 649 -11.27 15.28 37.25
C ARG A 649 -10.47 16.39 36.57
N LEU A 650 -9.15 16.25 36.56
CA LEU A 650 -8.24 17.19 35.88
C LEU A 650 -8.54 17.24 34.39
N ARG A 651 -8.67 16.07 33.74
CA ARG A 651 -8.97 15.96 32.31
C ARG A 651 -10.30 16.62 31.94
N GLY A 652 -11.32 16.51 32.80
CA GLY A 652 -12.64 17.12 32.59
C GLY A 652 -12.67 18.65 32.74
N ARG A 653 -11.71 19.25 33.46
CA ARG A 653 -11.68 20.69 33.67
C ARG A 653 -10.83 21.45 32.64
N LEU A 654 -9.83 20.80 32.06
CA LEU A 654 -8.92 21.39 31.08
C LEU A 654 -9.58 21.51 29.69
N ARG A 655 -9.21 22.54 28.93
CA ARG A 655 -9.68 22.68 27.54
C ARG A 655 -8.90 21.73 26.61
N ARG A 656 -9.46 21.49 25.43
CA ARG A 656 -8.94 20.53 24.43
C ARG A 656 -7.51 20.82 23.95
N GLY A 657 -7.01 22.05 24.14
CA GLY A 657 -5.66 22.47 23.80
C GLY A 657 -4.64 22.42 24.96
N ASP A 658 -5.08 22.21 26.19
CA ASP A 658 -4.17 22.09 27.33
C ASP A 658 -3.57 20.68 27.42
N LEU A 659 -2.42 20.60 28.08
CA LEU A 659 -1.69 19.37 28.31
C LEU A 659 -1.88 18.92 29.75
N LEU A 660 -1.97 17.61 29.96
CA LEU A 660 -2.02 16.97 31.27
C LEU A 660 -1.16 15.72 31.25
N ALA A 661 -0.31 15.54 32.25
CA ALA A 661 0.52 14.35 32.42
C ALA A 661 0.68 13.97 33.89
N ARG A 662 1.05 12.71 34.13
CA ARG A 662 1.51 12.23 35.43
C ARG A 662 3.01 11.95 35.38
N LEU A 663 3.75 12.43 36.36
CA LEU A 663 5.21 12.23 36.45
C LEU A 663 5.55 10.91 37.10
N GLY A 664 4.77 10.56 38.12
CA GLY A 664 4.94 9.39 38.96
C GLY A 664 4.40 9.70 40.35
N GLY A 665 4.06 8.67 41.13
CA GLY A 665 3.50 8.88 42.47
C GLY A 665 2.23 9.73 42.45
N ASP A 666 2.24 10.81 43.21
CA ASP A 666 1.20 11.82 43.41
C ASP A 666 1.38 13.09 42.57
N GLU A 667 2.37 13.13 41.67
CA GLU A 667 2.74 14.33 40.92
C GLU A 667 2.11 14.38 39.52
N PHE A 668 1.48 15.51 39.21
CA PHE A 668 0.89 15.82 37.90
C PHE A 668 1.47 17.12 37.32
N LEU A 669 1.53 17.18 36.00
CA LEU A 669 1.86 18.40 35.25
C LEU A 669 0.71 18.83 34.37
N VAL A 670 0.48 20.14 34.31
CA VAL A 670 -0.47 20.77 33.38
C VAL A 670 0.22 21.85 32.57
N GLY A 671 0.07 21.82 31.25
CA GLY A 671 0.58 22.84 30.35
C GLY A 671 -0.57 23.64 29.73
N LEU A 672 -0.62 24.94 29.99
CA LEU A 672 -1.61 25.86 29.42
C LEU A 672 -1.00 26.58 28.21
N LEU A 673 -1.50 26.28 27.02
CA LEU A 673 -0.91 26.71 25.76
C LEU A 673 -1.61 27.94 25.17
N GLY A 674 -0.92 28.72 24.33
CA GLY A 674 -1.54 29.82 23.57
C GLY A 674 -2.18 30.88 24.46
N LEU A 675 -1.50 31.28 25.54
CA LEU A 675 -1.94 32.36 26.41
C LEU A 675 -1.52 33.71 25.84
N ASP A 676 -2.33 34.74 26.10
CA ASP A 676 -1.89 36.12 25.89
C ASP A 676 -0.90 36.52 26.99
N ARG A 677 0.20 37.17 26.60
CA ARG A 677 1.30 37.50 27.50
C ARG A 677 0.88 38.40 28.67
N ALA A 678 -0.04 39.34 28.46
CA ALA A 678 -0.46 40.26 29.52
C ALA A 678 -1.32 39.57 30.59
N SER A 679 -2.05 38.51 30.21
CA SER A 679 -2.96 37.78 31.11
C SER A 679 -2.46 36.40 31.55
N ALA A 680 -1.31 35.94 31.06
CA ALA A 680 -0.87 34.55 31.22
C ALA A 680 -0.80 34.09 32.68
N LEU A 681 -0.22 34.89 33.57
CA LEU A 681 -0.14 34.57 34.99
C LEU A 681 -1.52 34.53 35.66
N ALA A 682 -2.37 35.53 35.39
CA ALA A 682 -3.71 35.59 35.96
C ALA A 682 -4.57 34.41 35.50
N GLU A 683 -4.46 34.00 34.24
CA GLU A 683 -5.16 32.83 33.71
C GLU A 683 -4.62 31.52 34.29
N ALA A 684 -3.30 31.41 34.48
CA ALA A 684 -2.69 30.26 35.13
C ALA A 684 -3.13 30.13 36.60
N GLU A 685 -3.20 31.23 37.34
CA GLU A 685 -3.71 31.28 38.72
C GLU A 685 -5.20 30.92 38.78
N ARG A 686 -6.01 31.44 37.84
CA ARG A 686 -7.43 31.09 37.72
C ARG A 686 -7.63 29.60 37.49
N VAL A 687 -6.90 29.02 36.54
CA VAL A 687 -6.94 27.58 36.25
C VAL A 687 -6.43 26.78 37.45
N ALA A 688 -5.35 27.18 38.11
CA ALA A 688 -4.86 26.50 39.31
C ALA A 688 -5.91 26.47 40.43
N GLY A 689 -6.65 27.56 40.63
CA GLY A 689 -7.79 27.63 41.56
C GLY A 689 -8.91 26.66 41.18
N ASP A 690 -9.27 26.60 39.91
CA ASP A 690 -10.27 25.65 39.40
C ASP A 690 -9.83 24.19 39.60
N LEU A 691 -8.58 23.85 39.28
CA LEU A 691 -8.05 22.50 39.44
C LEU A 691 -8.03 22.08 40.91
N ARG A 692 -7.61 22.99 41.81
CA ARG A 692 -7.65 22.78 43.26
C ARG A 692 -9.06 22.46 43.75
N ALA A 693 -10.04 23.28 43.37
CA ALA A 693 -11.43 23.10 43.78
C ALA A 693 -12.04 21.78 43.30
N VAL A 694 -11.63 21.28 42.12
CA VAL A 694 -12.10 19.98 41.62
C VAL A 694 -11.37 18.81 42.29
N ILE A 695 -10.07 18.92 42.54
CA ILE A 695 -9.31 17.87 43.24
C ILE A 695 -9.81 17.67 44.67
N GLU A 696 -10.06 18.76 45.40
CA GLU A 696 -10.47 18.75 46.81
C GLU A 696 -11.90 18.23 47.04
N GLN A 697 -12.65 17.93 45.97
CA GLN A 697 -13.96 17.30 46.11
C GLN A 697 -13.84 15.90 46.75
N PRO A 698 -14.79 15.49 47.60
CA PRO A 698 -14.74 14.17 48.23
C PRO A 698 -14.72 13.04 47.19
N VAL A 699 -13.84 12.05 47.35
CA VAL A 699 -13.71 10.87 46.50
C VAL A 699 -14.25 9.65 47.25
N PRO A 700 -15.28 8.97 46.71
CA PRO A 700 -15.74 7.71 47.29
C PRO A 700 -14.72 6.60 46.96
N LEU A 701 -14.13 5.98 47.99
CA LEU A 701 -13.19 4.86 47.86
C LEU A 701 -13.68 3.71 48.76
N ALA A 702 -13.97 2.54 48.19
CA ALA A 702 -14.30 1.30 48.92
C ALA A 702 -15.22 1.46 50.17
N GLY A 703 -16.25 2.32 50.11
CA GLY A 703 -17.21 2.54 51.20
C GLY A 703 -16.86 3.63 52.22
N THR A 704 -15.74 4.34 52.04
CA THR A 704 -15.39 5.57 52.77
C THR A 704 -15.27 6.74 51.79
N THR A 705 -15.19 7.96 52.32
CA THR A 705 -14.99 9.17 51.52
C THR A 705 -13.72 9.86 51.97
N VAL A 706 -12.80 10.05 51.02
CA VAL A 706 -11.50 10.67 51.25
C VAL A 706 -11.45 12.02 50.55
N THR A 707 -10.91 13.02 51.23
CA THR A 707 -10.60 14.33 50.66
C THR A 707 -9.10 14.52 50.70
N VAL A 708 -8.50 14.86 49.56
CA VAL A 708 -7.07 15.20 49.47
C VAL A 708 -6.92 16.66 49.07
N GLN A 709 -5.90 17.31 49.62
CA GLN A 709 -5.50 18.64 49.20
C GLN A 709 -4.47 18.53 48.07
N VAL A 710 -4.23 19.63 47.37
CA VAL A 710 -3.21 19.71 46.33
C VAL A 710 -2.40 20.97 46.47
N THR A 711 -1.08 20.86 46.40
CA THR A 711 -0.19 22.00 46.29
C THR A 711 0.17 22.21 44.83
N ILE A 712 0.03 23.44 44.32
CA ILE A 712 0.25 23.78 42.91
C ILE A 712 1.29 24.90 42.80
N GLY A 713 2.38 24.64 42.08
CA GLY A 713 3.35 25.65 41.67
C GLY A 713 3.16 26.03 40.21
N ILE A 714 3.33 27.31 39.88
CA ILE A 714 3.07 27.86 38.54
C ILE A 714 4.37 28.48 38.01
N ALA A 715 4.71 28.23 36.76
CA ALA A 715 5.75 28.96 36.02
C ALA A 715 5.21 29.41 34.65
N VAL A 716 5.60 30.60 34.20
CA VAL A 716 5.09 31.19 32.97
C VAL A 716 6.24 31.59 32.04
N HIS A 717 6.18 31.17 30.78
CA HIS A 717 7.02 31.70 29.72
C HIS A 717 6.44 33.02 29.19
N PRO A 718 7.27 34.06 28.98
CA PRO A 718 8.74 34.08 29.09
C PRO A 718 9.32 34.47 30.47
N GLU A 719 8.50 34.89 31.43
CA GLU A 719 8.98 35.50 32.69
C GLU A 719 9.83 34.54 33.55
N ASP A 720 9.53 33.25 33.54
CA ASP A 720 10.15 32.22 34.38
C ASP A 720 11.15 31.33 33.64
N GLY A 721 11.17 31.36 32.31
CA GLY A 721 12.05 30.55 31.48
C GLY A 721 11.60 30.46 30.01
N ASP A 722 12.55 30.09 29.14
CA ASP A 722 12.34 30.00 27.68
C ASP A 722 12.16 28.57 27.15
N ASP A 723 12.50 27.57 27.96
CA ASP A 723 12.48 26.14 27.61
C ASP A 723 11.77 25.33 28.72
N PHE A 724 11.43 24.06 28.46
CA PHE A 724 10.65 23.26 29.41
C PHE A 724 11.35 23.04 30.76
N ALA A 725 12.65 22.73 30.76
CA ALA A 725 13.39 22.38 31.97
C ALA A 725 13.48 23.56 32.98
N PRO A 726 13.81 24.81 32.58
CA PRO A 726 13.74 25.97 33.47
C PRO A 726 12.33 26.23 34.05
N LEU A 727 11.28 26.11 33.24
CA LEU A 727 9.90 26.29 33.71
C LEU A 727 9.50 25.21 34.71
N LEU A 728 9.86 23.96 34.43
CA LEU A 728 9.60 22.84 35.34
C LEU A 728 10.28 23.06 36.69
N HIS A 729 11.56 23.44 36.68
CA HIS A 729 12.31 23.72 37.89
C HIS A 729 11.70 24.87 38.70
N ARG A 730 11.23 25.93 38.02
CA ARG A 730 10.58 27.06 38.71
C ARG A 730 9.22 26.70 39.29
N ALA A 731 8.41 25.95 38.55
CA ALA A 731 7.10 25.49 39.00
C ALA A 731 7.24 24.57 40.23
N ASP A 732 8.18 23.62 40.18
CA ASP A 732 8.52 22.74 41.30
C ASP A 732 9.00 23.53 42.54
N ALA A 733 9.94 24.47 42.37
CA ALA A 733 10.43 25.29 43.47
C ALA A 733 9.31 26.13 44.14
N ARG A 734 8.36 26.66 43.37
CA ARG A 734 7.19 27.41 43.88
C ARG A 734 6.18 26.51 44.59
N MET A 735 5.99 25.28 44.09
CA MET A 735 5.19 24.25 44.77
C MET A 735 5.82 23.91 46.13
N TYR A 736 7.12 23.59 46.14
CA TYR A 736 7.84 23.22 47.37
C TYR A 736 7.81 24.33 48.44
N ALA A 737 8.01 25.59 48.03
CA ALA A 737 7.93 26.75 48.93
C ALA A 737 6.52 26.97 49.51
N SER A 738 5.48 26.61 48.76
CA SER A 738 4.08 26.68 49.23
C SER A 738 3.76 25.57 50.24
N LYS A 739 4.41 24.40 50.10
CA LYS A 739 4.24 23.24 51.00
C LYS A 739 4.98 23.43 52.33
N HIS A 740 6.07 24.21 52.34
CA HIS A 740 6.87 24.51 53.53
C HIS A 740 7.10 26.03 53.64
N PRO A 741 6.08 26.82 54.04
CA PRO A 741 6.29 28.23 54.31
C PRO A 741 7.34 28.36 55.41
N ALA A 742 8.47 29.01 55.11
CA ALA A 742 9.50 29.27 56.10
C ALA A 742 8.87 30.04 57.28
N ASP A 743 8.97 29.48 58.49
CA ASP A 743 8.67 30.18 59.75
C ASP A 743 9.37 31.55 59.71
N ARG A 744 8.57 32.62 59.60
CA ARG A 744 9.01 34.01 59.72
C ARG A 744 8.48 34.60 61.01
#